data_AF-A0A5Q6RZ13-F1
#
_entry.id   AF-A0A5Q6RZ13-F1
#
_cell.length_a   1.000
_cell.length_b   1.000
_cell.length_c   1.000
_cell.angle_alpha   90.00
_cell.angle_beta   90.00
_cell.angle_gamma   90.00
#
_symmetry.space_group_name_H-M   'P 1'
#
loop_
_entity.id
_entity.type
_entity.pdbx_description
1 polymer ?
#
loop_
_entity_poly.entity_id
_entity_poly.type
_entity_poly.pdbx_seq_one_letter_code
_entity_poly.pdbx_strand_id
1 'polypeptide(L)'
;MREDESPWRTTEADVGTREWFDESPFASEDLDTVTGEWFDEHPVQTEQPLTVPEAWPEAWPEAVPETGSEGETWGPSRCAPGEGPPAAPTGPRPLLHRSTDAKRSRNPAVGYAQHLLNRFLEAWRTSTPSCTDTSQGTRQYIASLQPQLKALGQDPLVVDCRFGQGTELATKMFQACRGLVRDGVIGPKTWPELEKLAVTPTPTPTPTPTPTPTPTPTPTPTPTPTPTPTPAPAVRVREDVWTLSATNVWHPTILWYARAVTAMKARDTGAFADPRGWRHLAEAHGTFIARGSWPSGAVWNACEHESWHFLPWHRIYLHHFERIVRDEIVRLGGPSGWALPFWNYSDASRPDVAKLPPAFRAARTPDNVDNPLAVALRSDAIKRGDPMAPRDVAVSRAMDQTSFTDRFLPAFGGRTAPVGTHENGPGGGALEEVPHGLVHVAVGGRNPLGLMSLFETAAQDPVFWLHHANIDRLWEVWLRQPRRNNPREKQWRDAHWVFGAGGTTTTLRTEQVIDPRRPPLGYRYSDMPERGAREAFGEPTGETEEIGEEETRPPELVGASKGPVPIRSGPSSVPIDVSAPRGPLARLVDESGTVPPGSRVFLRLENITATKLSAGPVLVHINVPAGAKATEFPDREIGQLPMFGVIEASRKSDTHSGSGKNATFEITKVVKALAAAGQWEPKKLTVAFTPLPDPSGGTAEGDISVGRVSLFYA
;
A
#
# COMPACT_ATOMS: atom_id res chain seq x y z
N MET A 1 -24.39 -49.60 19.35
CA MET A 1 -25.21 -49.45 20.57
C MET A 1 -24.91 -48.06 21.11
N ARG A 2 -25.77 -47.09 20.75
CA ARG A 2 -26.67 -46.32 21.65
C ARG A 2 -25.89 -45.29 22.48
N GLU A 3 -26.02 -44.00 22.14
CA GLU A 3 -26.91 -42.99 22.80
C GLU A 3 -26.25 -42.57 24.15
N ASP A 4 -26.16 -41.30 24.58
CA ASP A 4 -26.77 -40.04 24.17
C ASP A 4 -26.12 -38.88 24.98
N GLU A 5 -26.43 -37.66 24.56
CA GLU A 5 -26.62 -36.44 25.39
C GLU A 5 -25.45 -35.65 26.05
N SER A 6 -25.24 -34.43 25.52
CA SER A 6 -24.98 -33.18 26.27
C SER A 6 -26.24 -32.76 27.06
N PRO A 7 -26.22 -31.90 28.12
CA PRO A 7 -25.49 -30.61 28.22
C PRO A 7 -25.04 -30.22 29.65
N TRP A 8 -24.35 -29.08 29.85
CA TRP A 8 -24.60 -28.06 30.91
C TRP A 8 -23.61 -26.89 30.81
N ARG A 9 -24.11 -25.72 31.22
CA ARG A 9 -23.54 -24.36 31.11
C ARG A 9 -22.58 -23.99 32.26
N THR A 10 -21.59 -23.17 31.91
CA THR A 10 -20.95 -22.03 32.63
C THR A 10 -20.71 -22.07 34.15
N THR A 11 -19.44 -21.91 34.54
CA THR A 11 -19.00 -21.02 35.65
C THR A 11 -17.59 -20.48 35.35
N GLU A 12 -17.40 -19.17 35.55
CA GLU A 12 -16.11 -18.48 35.61
C GLU A 12 -15.32 -18.92 36.87
N ALA A 13 -14.00 -19.05 36.75
CA ALA A 13 -13.00 -18.55 37.71
C ALA A 13 -11.57 -18.98 37.30
N ASP A 14 -10.78 -17.97 36.99
CA ASP A 14 -9.37 -17.75 37.33
C ASP A 14 -8.24 -18.76 37.04
N VAL A 15 -7.27 -18.19 36.31
CA VAL A 15 -5.80 -18.22 36.53
C VAL A 15 -5.10 -19.57 36.55
N GLY A 16 -4.30 -19.79 35.51
CA GLY A 16 -3.11 -20.64 35.59
C GLY A 16 -2.90 -21.48 34.35
N THR A 17 -1.99 -21.03 33.48
CA THR A 17 -0.90 -21.79 32.85
C THR A 17 -0.50 -21.08 31.56
N ARG A 18 0.46 -20.17 31.67
CA ARG A 18 1.21 -19.59 30.56
C ARG A 18 2.68 -19.80 30.89
N GLU A 19 3.17 -20.99 30.56
CA GLU A 19 4.60 -21.29 30.50
C GLU A 19 4.86 -22.06 29.21
N TRP A 20 6.12 -22.07 28.79
CA TRP A 20 6.68 -22.61 27.55
C TRP A 20 6.69 -21.62 26.38
N PHE A 21 7.67 -20.72 26.38
CA PHE A 21 8.70 -20.56 25.34
C PHE A 21 9.54 -19.32 25.70
N ASP A 22 10.62 -19.50 26.47
CA ASP A 22 11.75 -18.58 26.46
C ASP A 22 13.03 -19.33 26.79
N GLU A 23 13.76 -19.74 25.76
CA GLU A 23 15.19 -20.03 25.86
C GLU A 23 15.86 -19.45 24.61
N SER A 24 16.43 -18.26 24.75
CA SER A 24 17.50 -17.77 23.90
C SER A 24 18.72 -17.49 24.78
N PRO A 25 19.89 -18.12 24.51
CA PRO A 25 21.11 -17.85 25.26
C PRO A 25 21.81 -16.58 24.75
N PHE A 26 22.78 -16.12 25.54
CA PHE A 26 23.73 -15.01 25.32
C PHE A 26 23.34 -13.64 25.90
N ALA A 27 23.49 -13.51 27.22
CA ALA A 27 24.06 -12.31 27.82
C ALA A 27 25.34 -12.72 28.58
N SER A 28 26.40 -11.96 28.33
CA SER A 28 27.77 -12.12 28.81
C SER A 28 27.90 -12.05 30.33
N GLU A 29 28.80 -12.88 30.86
CA GLU A 29 29.27 -12.91 32.24
C GLU A 29 30.17 -11.71 32.62
N ASP A 30 30.23 -11.53 33.95
CA ASP A 30 31.27 -10.91 34.79
C ASP A 30 31.32 -9.40 34.99
N LEU A 31 30.92 -8.95 36.19
CA LEU A 31 31.86 -8.82 37.31
C LEU A 31 31.16 -8.59 38.67
N ASP A 32 31.81 -9.16 39.68
CA ASP A 32 31.39 -9.40 41.06
C ASP A 32 31.04 -8.18 41.94
N THR A 33 30.20 -8.51 42.92
CA THR A 33 29.82 -7.81 44.16
C THR A 33 30.99 -7.42 45.07
N VAL A 34 30.92 -6.25 45.71
CA VAL A 34 31.29 -6.06 47.14
C VAL A 34 30.42 -4.98 47.79
N THR A 35 29.98 -5.29 49.01
CA THR A 35 29.07 -4.63 49.95
C THR A 35 29.71 -3.55 50.86
N GLY A 36 28.86 -2.66 51.41
CA GLY A 36 29.05 -1.93 52.68
C GLY A 36 29.62 -0.50 52.57
N GLU A 37 29.40 0.47 53.46
CA GLU A 37 28.37 0.81 54.46
C GLU A 37 28.79 2.20 55.04
N TRP A 38 27.84 3.16 55.16
CA TRP A 38 27.73 4.30 56.11
C TRP A 38 28.71 5.50 56.29
N PHE A 39 28.06 6.65 56.51
CA PHE A 39 28.34 7.89 57.30
C PHE A 39 28.89 9.20 56.66
N ASP A 40 27.97 10.19 56.65
CA ASP A 40 27.99 11.64 56.92
C ASP A 40 29.19 12.55 56.56
N GLU A 41 28.92 13.66 55.85
CA GLU A 41 28.72 15.01 56.44
C GLU A 41 28.52 16.08 55.33
N HIS A 42 27.52 16.96 55.52
CA HIS A 42 27.26 18.20 54.77
C HIS A 42 28.25 19.32 55.21
N PRO A 43 28.58 20.35 54.39
CA PRO A 43 27.63 21.45 54.15
C PRO A 43 27.64 22.14 52.77
N VAL A 44 26.51 22.82 52.59
CA VAL A 44 26.03 23.70 51.51
C VAL A 44 26.86 24.99 51.35
N GLN A 45 27.03 25.46 50.10
CA GLN A 45 26.82 26.86 49.66
C GLN A 45 26.88 26.94 48.10
N THR A 46 25.76 27.22 47.43
CA THR A 46 25.38 28.50 46.73
C THR A 46 26.28 28.83 45.52
N GLU A 47 25.85 29.09 44.27
CA GLU A 47 24.76 29.95 43.77
C GLU A 47 24.29 29.59 42.33
N GLN A 48 22.97 29.73 42.12
CA GLN A 48 22.13 30.12 40.97
C GLN A 48 22.38 29.69 39.48
N PRO A 49 21.31 29.22 38.79
CA PRO A 49 21.14 29.17 37.34
C PRO A 49 20.27 30.33 36.77
N LEU A 50 20.49 30.73 35.52
CA LEU A 50 19.67 31.72 34.80
C LEU A 50 18.80 31.09 33.69
N THR A 51 17.51 30.99 34.01
CA THR A 51 16.30 31.36 33.23
C THR A 51 16.02 30.74 31.86
N VAL A 52 14.93 29.95 31.83
CA VAL A 52 13.97 29.84 30.71
C VAL A 52 12.68 30.60 31.12
N PRO A 53 12.05 31.43 30.27
CA PRO A 53 10.78 32.04 30.61
C PRO A 53 9.60 31.11 30.32
N GLU A 54 8.80 30.92 31.35
CA GLU A 54 7.50 30.26 31.38
C GLU A 54 6.37 31.31 31.23
N ALA A 55 5.23 30.85 30.70
CA ALA A 55 3.85 31.15 31.14
C ALA A 55 2.92 31.23 29.93
N TRP A 56 1.87 30.40 29.89
CA TRP A 56 0.45 30.77 30.02
C TRP A 56 -0.36 29.46 30.34
N PRO A 57 -1.50 29.55 31.06
CA PRO A 57 -1.86 28.61 32.14
C PRO A 57 -2.90 27.53 31.79
N GLU A 58 -2.97 26.53 32.68
CA GLU A 58 -3.91 25.39 32.74
C GLU A 58 -5.31 25.70 33.34
N ALA A 59 -6.21 24.73 33.09
CA ALA A 59 -7.49 24.38 33.75
C ALA A 59 -8.71 25.27 33.41
N TRP A 60 -9.92 24.77 33.15
CA TRP A 60 -10.78 23.75 33.81
C TRP A 60 -11.85 23.18 32.80
N PRO A 61 -12.93 22.46 33.20
CA PRO A 61 -13.03 21.06 33.67
C PRO A 61 -14.13 20.22 32.93
N GLU A 62 -14.21 18.94 33.28
CA GLU A 62 -15.35 17.98 33.34
C GLU A 62 -16.56 17.99 32.37
N ALA A 63 -16.99 16.75 32.09
CA ALA A 63 -18.05 16.27 31.20
C ALA A 63 -19.48 16.76 31.49
N VAL A 64 -20.32 16.87 30.44
CA VAL A 64 -21.75 16.45 30.39
C VAL A 64 -22.23 16.34 28.89
N PRO A 65 -23.40 15.78 28.52
CA PRO A 65 -23.66 14.40 28.10
C PRO A 65 -24.20 14.26 26.65
N GLU A 66 -24.45 13.02 26.21
CA GLU A 66 -25.39 12.72 25.11
C GLU A 66 -26.80 13.28 25.41
N THR A 67 -27.37 14.04 24.47
CA THR A 67 -28.77 14.02 23.96
C THR A 67 -29.09 15.34 23.24
N GLY A 68 -29.66 15.28 22.02
CA GLY A 68 -30.23 16.46 21.36
C GLY A 68 -30.37 16.35 19.84
N SER A 69 -31.59 16.07 19.37
CA SER A 69 -32.06 16.15 17.99
C SER A 69 -32.08 17.58 17.41
N GLU A 70 -31.76 17.70 16.11
CA GLU A 70 -32.07 18.73 15.10
C GLU A 70 -32.04 20.24 15.46
N GLY A 71 -31.25 21.00 14.68
CA GLY A 71 -31.25 22.47 14.63
C GLY A 71 -30.89 22.99 13.24
N GLU A 72 -31.78 22.84 12.26
CA GLU A 72 -31.66 23.47 10.95
C GLU A 72 -31.88 25.00 11.06
N THR A 73 -30.82 25.79 11.10
CA THR A 73 -30.90 27.27 11.06
C THR A 73 -30.81 27.86 9.65
N TRP A 74 -30.80 27.02 8.62
CA TRP A 74 -30.76 27.40 7.20
C TRP A 74 -32.04 26.87 6.54
N GLY A 75 -33.18 27.52 6.79
CA GLY A 75 -34.46 27.14 6.21
C GLY A 75 -34.50 27.27 4.66
N PRO A 76 -35.57 26.80 4.00
CA PRO A 76 -35.68 26.76 2.55
C PRO A 76 -35.97 28.16 1.97
N SER A 77 -35.02 29.09 2.07
CA SER A 77 -35.03 30.32 1.29
C SER A 77 -34.40 30.02 -0.07
N ARG A 78 -35.25 30.17 -1.08
CA ARG A 78 -35.07 29.77 -2.48
C ARG A 78 -33.72 30.20 -3.03
N CYS A 79 -33.00 29.25 -3.61
CA CYS A 79 -31.89 29.55 -4.48
C CYS A 79 -32.23 28.95 -5.85
N ALA A 80 -32.51 29.79 -6.83
CA ALA A 80 -32.63 29.39 -8.23
C ALA A 80 -31.76 30.25 -9.14
N PRO A 81 -31.28 29.70 -10.28
CA PRO A 81 -30.42 30.44 -11.19
C PRO A 81 -31.18 31.69 -11.68
N GLY A 82 -30.65 32.87 -11.37
CA GLY A 82 -31.22 34.16 -11.76
C GLY A 82 -32.02 34.93 -10.69
N GLU A 83 -32.29 34.35 -9.51
CA GLU A 83 -33.10 35.01 -8.45
C GLU A 83 -32.30 35.95 -7.51
N GLY A 84 -30.99 36.10 -7.72
CA GLY A 84 -30.12 36.92 -6.87
C GLY A 84 -29.71 36.21 -5.56
N PRO A 85 -28.69 36.72 -4.84
CA PRO A 85 -28.12 36.03 -3.68
C PRO A 85 -29.06 36.06 -2.46
N PRO A 86 -29.13 34.98 -1.65
CA PRO A 86 -29.87 34.99 -0.40
C PRO A 86 -29.25 36.00 0.60
N ALA A 87 -30.10 36.61 1.44
CA ALA A 87 -29.65 37.53 2.49
C ALA A 87 -28.73 36.82 3.51
N ALA A 88 -27.84 37.58 4.17
CA ALA A 88 -26.98 37.09 5.23
C ALA A 88 -27.83 36.45 6.35
N PRO A 89 -27.67 35.16 6.66
CA PRO A 89 -28.59 34.47 7.55
C PRO A 89 -28.13 34.50 9.01
N THR A 90 -29.11 34.38 9.90
CA THR A 90 -28.93 34.27 11.35
C THR A 90 -28.72 32.80 11.74
N GLY A 91 -27.55 32.48 12.31
CA GLY A 91 -27.23 31.12 12.78
C GLY A 91 -25.76 30.70 12.60
N PRO A 92 -25.37 29.54 13.16
CA PRO A 92 -24.01 29.01 13.06
C PRO A 92 -23.60 28.76 11.60
N ARG A 93 -22.32 29.02 11.30
CA ARG A 93 -21.77 28.91 9.95
C ARG A 93 -21.41 27.45 9.63
N PRO A 94 -21.99 26.86 8.57
CA PRO A 94 -21.74 25.47 8.22
C PRO A 94 -20.36 25.33 7.57
N LEU A 95 -19.71 24.17 7.73
CA LEU A 95 -18.54 23.84 6.94
C LEU A 95 -18.95 23.60 5.48
N LEU A 96 -18.39 24.37 4.55
CA LEU A 96 -18.64 24.20 3.11
C LEU A 96 -17.40 23.70 2.39
N HIS A 97 -17.56 22.69 1.56
CA HIS A 97 -16.51 22.18 0.69
C HIS A 97 -17.15 21.54 -0.53
N ARG A 98 -16.32 21.24 -1.54
CA ARG A 98 -16.79 20.55 -2.73
C ARG A 98 -17.27 19.14 -2.36
N SER A 99 -18.51 18.85 -2.74
CA SER A 99 -19.13 17.53 -2.60
C SER A 99 -19.08 16.81 -3.95
N THR A 100 -18.93 15.49 -3.92
CA THR A 100 -18.92 14.60 -5.10
C THR A 100 -20.32 14.09 -5.48
N ASP A 101 -21.37 14.51 -4.76
CA ASP A 101 -22.76 14.09 -4.97
C ASP A 101 -23.53 15.04 -5.91
N ALA A 102 -24.06 14.53 -7.03
CA ALA A 102 -24.92 15.25 -7.97
C ALA A 102 -26.35 15.48 -7.44
N LYS A 103 -26.71 14.88 -6.29
CA LYS A 103 -28.02 14.99 -5.64
C LYS A 103 -27.91 15.50 -4.20
N ARG A 104 -27.57 16.76 -3.96
CA ARG A 104 -28.03 17.42 -2.71
C ARG A 104 -28.53 18.83 -2.95
N SER A 105 -29.59 19.11 -2.18
CA SER A 105 -30.23 20.40 -1.94
C SER A 105 -29.29 21.57 -2.17
N ARG A 106 -29.75 22.55 -2.97
CA ARG A 106 -29.11 23.85 -3.09
C ARG A 106 -28.97 24.43 -1.68
N ASN A 107 -27.73 24.60 -1.21
CA ASN A 107 -27.48 25.13 0.12
C ASN A 107 -27.35 26.67 0.04
N PRO A 108 -28.26 27.44 0.65
CA PRO A 108 -28.20 28.90 0.61
C PRO A 108 -26.88 29.47 1.16
N ALA A 109 -26.20 28.76 2.07
CA ALA A 109 -24.87 29.14 2.56
C ALA A 109 -23.82 29.14 1.46
N VAL A 110 -23.90 28.20 0.53
CA VAL A 110 -23.02 28.15 -0.63
C VAL A 110 -23.31 29.30 -1.57
N GLY A 111 -24.59 29.63 -1.79
CA GLY A 111 -24.96 30.79 -2.62
C GLY A 111 -24.46 32.10 -2.03
N TYR A 112 -24.61 32.28 -0.72
CA TYR A 112 -24.07 33.44 -0.02
C TYR A 112 -22.54 33.51 -0.12
N ALA A 113 -21.84 32.39 0.06
CA ALA A 113 -20.39 32.33 -0.12
C ALA A 113 -19.95 32.62 -1.57
N GLN A 114 -20.62 32.06 -2.58
CA GLN A 114 -20.36 32.34 -4.00
C GLN A 114 -20.54 33.82 -4.33
N HIS A 115 -21.55 34.48 -3.75
CA HIS A 115 -21.76 35.92 -3.89
C HIS A 115 -20.58 36.74 -3.33
N LEU A 116 -20.12 36.42 -2.11
CA LEU A 116 -18.98 37.10 -1.49
C LEU A 116 -17.67 36.83 -2.26
N LEU A 117 -17.47 35.60 -2.73
CA LEU A 117 -16.32 35.23 -3.57
C LEU A 117 -16.33 35.99 -4.90
N ASN A 118 -17.49 36.23 -5.51
CA ASN A 118 -17.58 37.06 -6.72
C ASN A 118 -17.17 38.51 -6.48
N ARG A 119 -17.45 39.08 -5.30
CA ARG A 119 -16.93 40.41 -4.93
C ARG A 119 -15.41 40.42 -4.80
N PHE A 120 -14.84 39.37 -4.23
CA PHE A 120 -13.39 39.20 -4.19
C PHE A 120 -12.80 39.09 -5.60
N LEU A 121 -13.38 38.25 -6.47
CA LEU A 121 -12.92 38.07 -7.85
C LEU A 121 -13.05 39.35 -8.69
N GLU A 122 -14.09 40.14 -8.48
CA GLU A 122 -14.25 41.46 -9.11
C GLU A 122 -13.14 42.42 -8.69
N ALA A 123 -12.92 42.58 -7.37
CA ALA A 123 -11.85 43.42 -6.84
C ALA A 123 -10.47 42.96 -7.36
N TRP A 124 -10.28 41.65 -7.49
CA TRP A 124 -9.08 41.06 -8.07
C TRP A 124 -8.92 41.42 -9.56
N ARG A 125 -9.99 41.36 -10.36
CA ARG A 125 -9.99 41.74 -11.79
C ARG A 125 -9.69 43.23 -11.99
N THR A 126 -10.19 44.10 -11.11
CA THR A 126 -9.92 45.55 -11.16
C THR A 126 -8.60 45.94 -10.48
N SER A 127 -7.77 44.96 -10.09
CA SER A 127 -6.48 45.18 -9.41
C SER A 127 -6.57 46.01 -8.11
N THR A 128 -7.70 45.92 -7.42
CA THR A 128 -7.95 46.53 -6.11
C THR A 128 -8.22 45.52 -4.98
N PRO A 129 -7.71 44.27 -4.97
CA PRO A 129 -7.96 43.36 -3.87
C PRO A 129 -7.10 43.75 -2.65
N SER A 130 -7.74 43.98 -1.50
CA SER A 130 -7.02 44.11 -0.22
C SER A 130 -6.61 42.73 0.27
N CYS A 131 -5.47 42.22 -0.24
CA CYS A 131 -4.86 40.99 0.26
C CYS A 131 -3.98 41.26 1.46
N THR A 132 -4.11 40.39 2.45
CA THR A 132 -3.29 40.40 3.66
C THR A 132 -1.93 39.75 3.39
N ASP A 133 -1.89 38.74 2.52
CA ASP A 133 -0.65 38.12 2.03
C ASP A 133 -0.38 38.55 0.58
N THR A 134 0.66 39.37 0.39
CA THR A 134 1.11 39.90 -0.90
C THR A 134 2.40 39.26 -1.40
N SER A 135 2.83 38.16 -0.78
CA SER A 135 4.07 37.46 -1.14
C SER A 135 4.10 37.02 -2.61
N GLN A 136 5.29 36.91 -3.18
CA GLN A 136 5.47 36.46 -4.56
C GLN A 136 4.89 35.06 -4.80
N GLY A 137 5.08 34.14 -3.84
CA GLY A 137 4.51 32.80 -3.91
C GLY A 137 2.97 32.78 -3.89
N THR A 138 2.34 33.67 -3.12
CA THR A 138 0.89 33.83 -3.10
C THR A 138 0.37 34.42 -4.41
N ARG A 139 1.04 35.43 -4.97
CA ARG A 139 0.69 35.99 -6.28
C ARG A 139 0.80 34.97 -7.42
N GLN A 140 1.86 34.16 -7.43
CA GLN A 140 2.04 33.09 -8.42
C GLN A 140 1.00 31.97 -8.27
N TYR A 141 0.67 31.59 -7.04
CA TYR A 141 -0.38 30.61 -6.76
C TYR A 141 -1.75 31.08 -7.23
N ILE A 142 -2.15 32.32 -6.91
CA ILE A 142 -3.43 32.86 -7.37
C ILE A 142 -3.44 32.98 -8.91
N ALA A 143 -2.33 33.40 -9.52
CA ALA A 143 -2.19 33.49 -10.97
C ALA A 143 -2.26 32.12 -11.68
N SER A 144 -1.93 31.00 -11.02
CA SER A 144 -2.04 29.67 -11.61
C SER A 144 -3.48 29.11 -11.58
N LEU A 145 -4.32 29.59 -10.65
CA LEU A 145 -5.72 29.17 -10.53
C LEU A 145 -6.67 30.00 -11.41
N GLN A 146 -6.33 31.27 -11.70
CA GLN A 146 -7.21 32.14 -12.47
C GLN A 146 -7.49 31.66 -13.92
N PRO A 147 -6.52 31.12 -14.68
CA PRO A 147 -6.80 30.50 -15.97
C PRO A 147 -7.71 29.27 -15.87
N GLN A 148 -7.61 28.50 -14.78
CA GLN A 148 -8.46 27.33 -14.53
C GLN A 148 -9.91 27.76 -14.27
N LEU A 149 -10.11 28.86 -13.51
CA LEU A 149 -11.45 29.41 -13.25
C LEU A 149 -12.11 29.93 -14.54
N LYS A 150 -11.33 30.59 -15.42
CA LYS A 150 -11.79 31.03 -16.75
C LYS A 150 -12.10 29.86 -17.69
N ALA A 151 -11.26 28.84 -17.72
CA ALA A 151 -11.48 27.64 -18.54
C ALA A 151 -12.76 26.87 -18.16
N LEU A 152 -13.19 26.98 -16.90
CA LEU A 152 -14.45 26.42 -16.41
C LEU A 152 -15.69 27.29 -16.71
N GLY A 153 -15.51 28.50 -17.25
CA GLY A 153 -16.60 29.47 -17.43
C GLY A 153 -17.17 29.98 -16.10
N GLN A 154 -16.37 30.00 -15.03
CA GLN A 154 -16.78 30.33 -13.66
C GLN A 154 -16.05 31.59 -13.12
N ASP A 155 -15.67 32.51 -14.00
CA ASP A 155 -15.14 33.84 -13.67
C ASP A 155 -16.02 34.90 -14.35
N PRO A 156 -17.08 35.44 -13.68
CA PRO A 156 -17.46 35.21 -12.29
C PRO A 156 -18.14 33.85 -12.04
N LEU A 157 -18.17 33.42 -10.77
CA LEU A 157 -18.86 32.20 -10.34
C LEU A 157 -20.36 32.32 -10.62
N VAL A 158 -20.97 31.20 -11.03
CA VAL A 158 -22.43 31.07 -11.03
C VAL A 158 -22.89 30.87 -9.59
N VAL A 159 -23.82 31.72 -9.10
CA VAL A 159 -24.43 31.58 -7.77
C VAL A 159 -25.57 30.55 -7.87
N ASP A 160 -25.22 29.28 -7.86
CA ASP A 160 -26.13 28.14 -8.02
C ASP A 160 -26.38 27.35 -6.72
N CYS A 161 -25.78 27.82 -5.61
CA CYS A 161 -25.82 27.17 -4.31
C CYS A 161 -25.26 25.75 -4.29
N ARG A 162 -24.37 25.43 -5.24
CA ARG A 162 -23.63 24.18 -5.31
C ARG A 162 -22.15 24.47 -5.18
N PHE A 163 -21.50 23.79 -4.24
CA PHE A 163 -20.08 24.02 -4.01
C PHE A 163 -19.29 23.22 -5.06
N GLY A 164 -19.15 23.80 -6.25
CA GLY A 164 -18.49 23.18 -7.40
C GLY A 164 -17.01 23.52 -7.51
N GLN A 165 -16.37 23.01 -8.56
CA GLN A 165 -14.94 23.24 -8.83
C GLN A 165 -14.59 24.74 -8.93
N GLY A 166 -15.44 25.54 -9.57
CA GLY A 166 -15.23 27.00 -9.62
C GLY A 166 -15.22 27.62 -8.23
N THR A 167 -16.20 27.28 -7.39
CA THR A 167 -16.31 27.77 -6.01
C THR A 167 -15.10 27.36 -5.17
N GLU A 168 -14.65 26.10 -5.29
CA GLU A 168 -13.45 25.61 -4.60
C GLU A 168 -12.18 26.37 -5.02
N LEU A 169 -11.98 26.60 -6.32
CA LEU A 169 -10.84 27.36 -6.84
C LEU A 169 -10.87 28.81 -6.35
N ALA A 170 -12.02 29.46 -6.41
CA ALA A 170 -12.20 30.81 -5.89
C ALA A 170 -11.98 30.88 -4.37
N THR A 171 -12.40 29.85 -3.61
CA THR A 171 -12.10 29.74 -2.17
C THR A 171 -10.59 29.61 -1.93
N LYS A 172 -9.86 28.79 -2.69
CA LYS A 172 -8.39 28.68 -2.58
C LYS A 172 -7.68 29.99 -2.93
N MET A 173 -8.15 30.71 -3.94
CA MET A 173 -7.64 32.04 -4.29
C MET A 173 -7.88 33.04 -3.14
N PHE A 174 -9.09 33.04 -2.57
CA PHE A 174 -9.45 33.90 -1.44
C PHE A 174 -8.63 33.58 -0.18
N GLN A 175 -8.49 32.30 0.17
CA GLN A 175 -7.69 31.84 1.31
C GLN A 175 -6.23 32.23 1.16
N ALA A 176 -5.65 32.07 -0.04
CA ALA A 176 -4.29 32.51 -0.32
C ALA A 176 -4.14 34.03 -0.11
N CYS A 177 -5.07 34.84 -0.60
CA CYS A 177 -5.08 36.30 -0.40
C CYS A 177 -5.21 36.71 1.09
N ARG A 178 -5.88 35.90 1.91
CA ARG A 178 -6.08 36.14 3.36
C ARG A 178 -5.01 35.51 4.25
N GLY A 179 -4.00 34.82 3.69
CA GLY A 179 -2.99 34.12 4.48
C GLY A 179 -3.54 32.90 5.24
N LEU A 180 -4.66 32.34 4.77
CA LEU A 180 -5.29 31.14 5.35
C LEU A 180 -4.74 29.86 4.71
N VAL A 181 -4.97 28.73 5.37
CA VAL A 181 -4.73 27.39 4.78
C VAL A 181 -5.54 27.25 3.49
N ARG A 182 -4.89 26.83 2.41
CA ARG A 182 -5.42 26.83 1.04
C ARG A 182 -6.15 25.53 0.71
N ASP A 183 -7.00 25.08 1.62
CA ASP A 183 -7.69 23.78 1.55
C ASP A 183 -8.94 23.79 0.65
N GLY A 184 -9.42 24.97 0.22
CA GLY A 184 -10.64 25.10 -0.58
C GLY A 184 -11.93 24.90 0.21
N VAL A 185 -11.85 24.96 1.54
CA VAL A 185 -12.94 24.73 2.48
C VAL A 185 -13.34 26.04 3.17
N ILE A 186 -14.62 26.36 3.16
CA ILE A 186 -15.17 27.50 3.91
C ILE A 186 -15.61 27.00 5.28
N GLY A 187 -14.69 27.06 6.25
CA GLY A 187 -14.91 26.66 7.63
C GLY A 187 -14.75 27.82 8.63
N PRO A 188 -14.62 27.52 9.93
CA PRO A 188 -14.59 28.52 11.01
C PRO A 188 -13.53 29.62 10.85
N LYS A 189 -12.43 29.35 10.13
CA LYS A 189 -11.37 30.32 9.84
C LYS A 189 -11.62 31.13 8.55
N THR A 190 -12.34 30.56 7.58
CA THR A 190 -12.59 31.19 6.27
C THR A 190 -13.84 32.07 6.30
N TRP A 191 -14.88 31.69 7.05
CA TRP A 191 -16.14 32.43 7.15
C TRP A 191 -15.98 33.88 7.64
N PRO A 192 -15.29 34.14 8.78
CA PRO A 192 -15.16 35.51 9.29
C PRO A 192 -14.45 36.44 8.31
N GLU A 193 -13.46 35.93 7.57
CA GLU A 193 -12.74 36.71 6.55
C GLU A 193 -13.60 36.98 5.32
N LEU A 194 -14.40 36.00 4.90
CA LEU A 194 -15.26 36.11 3.71
C LEU A 194 -16.38 37.13 3.94
N GLU A 195 -16.92 37.19 5.14
CA GLU A 195 -18.02 38.10 5.51
C GLU A 195 -17.61 39.58 5.58
N LYS A 196 -16.32 39.89 5.69
CA LYS A 196 -15.81 41.27 5.55
C LYS A 196 -16.10 41.87 4.16
N LEU A 197 -16.46 41.03 3.17
CA LEU A 197 -16.86 41.45 1.83
C LEU A 197 -18.36 41.82 1.72
N ALA A 198 -19.15 41.66 2.80
CA ALA A 198 -20.57 41.96 2.83
C ALA A 198 -20.84 43.46 3.08
N VAL A 199 -20.89 44.26 2.02
CA VAL A 199 -21.45 45.63 2.04
C VAL A 199 -22.92 45.61 1.58
N THR A 200 -23.81 46.26 2.34
CA THR A 200 -25.28 46.31 2.19
C THR A 200 -25.74 47.07 0.94
N PRO A 201 -26.63 46.51 0.08
CA PRO A 201 -27.41 47.28 -0.88
C PRO A 201 -28.89 47.47 -0.47
N THR A 202 -29.42 48.66 -0.79
CA THR A 202 -30.81 49.17 -0.69
C THR A 202 -31.84 48.31 -1.48
N PRO A 203 -33.13 48.19 -1.05
CA PRO A 203 -34.10 47.24 -1.63
C PRO A 203 -34.69 47.63 -3.01
N THR A 204 -35.19 46.64 -3.77
CA THR A 204 -35.88 46.80 -5.08
C THR A 204 -37.02 45.74 -5.22
N PRO A 205 -38.17 46.03 -5.88
CA PRO A 205 -39.49 45.47 -5.51
C PRO A 205 -39.98 44.18 -6.22
N THR A 206 -41.00 43.58 -5.61
CA THR A 206 -41.68 42.28 -5.84
C THR A 206 -42.62 42.19 -7.07
N PRO A 207 -42.66 41.07 -7.82
CA PRO A 207 -43.74 40.75 -8.77
C PRO A 207 -44.79 39.73 -8.26
N THR A 208 -46.02 39.89 -8.78
CA THR A 208 -47.31 39.26 -8.45
C THR A 208 -47.55 37.87 -9.09
N PRO A 209 -48.31 36.93 -8.48
CA PRO A 209 -48.49 35.54 -8.94
C PRO A 209 -49.60 35.32 -10.01
N THR A 210 -49.54 34.20 -10.73
CA THR A 210 -50.58 33.68 -11.66
C THR A 210 -50.74 32.15 -11.50
N PRO A 211 -51.98 31.58 -11.58
CA PRO A 211 -52.33 30.26 -11.02
C PRO A 211 -52.15 29.01 -11.92
N THR A 212 -52.19 27.86 -11.24
CA THR A 212 -51.93 26.45 -11.61
C THR A 212 -53.11 25.70 -12.27
N PRO A 213 -52.86 24.70 -13.15
CA PRO A 213 -53.83 23.63 -13.44
C PRO A 213 -53.48 22.20 -12.93
N THR A 214 -54.56 21.43 -12.73
CA THR A 214 -54.83 20.17 -11.99
C THR A 214 -54.32 18.85 -12.64
N PRO A 215 -54.07 17.76 -11.86
CA PRO A 215 -53.52 16.47 -12.34
C PRO A 215 -54.52 15.45 -12.95
N THR A 216 -53.99 14.50 -13.74
CA THR A 216 -54.68 13.35 -14.41
C THR A 216 -54.10 12.00 -13.92
N PRO A 217 -54.88 10.90 -13.80
CA PRO A 217 -54.52 9.69 -13.02
C PRO A 217 -53.66 8.61 -13.71
N THR A 218 -53.02 7.79 -12.84
CA THR A 218 -52.03 6.71 -13.03
C THR A 218 -52.62 5.34 -13.46
N PRO A 219 -51.94 4.53 -14.31
CA PRO A 219 -52.27 3.13 -14.55
C PRO A 219 -51.54 2.10 -13.65
N THR A 220 -52.22 0.98 -13.40
CA THR A 220 -51.96 -0.18 -12.51
C THR A 220 -50.79 -1.10 -12.92
N PRO A 221 -50.08 -1.78 -11.99
CA PRO A 221 -48.94 -2.67 -12.29
C PRO A 221 -49.31 -4.08 -12.78
N THR A 222 -48.50 -4.61 -13.70
CA THR A 222 -48.50 -5.99 -14.24
C THR A 222 -47.61 -6.92 -13.39
N PRO A 223 -47.96 -8.21 -13.19
CA PRO A 223 -47.19 -9.14 -12.36
C PRO A 223 -45.82 -9.56 -12.94
N THR A 224 -44.83 -9.68 -12.05
CA THR A 224 -43.44 -10.08 -12.29
C THR A 224 -43.31 -11.60 -12.50
N PRO A 225 -42.58 -12.09 -13.53
CA PRO A 225 -42.31 -13.51 -13.70
C PRO A 225 -41.30 -14.06 -12.65
N THR A 226 -41.54 -15.30 -12.22
CA THR A 226 -40.70 -16.09 -11.30
C THR A 226 -39.31 -16.37 -11.89
N PRO A 227 -38.20 -16.20 -11.12
CA PRO A 227 -36.85 -16.47 -11.64
C PRO A 227 -36.63 -17.97 -11.90
N THR A 228 -36.15 -18.27 -13.10
CA THR A 228 -35.59 -19.58 -13.49
C THR A 228 -34.28 -19.80 -12.73
N PRO A 229 -33.96 -21.02 -12.25
CA PRO A 229 -32.71 -21.29 -11.54
C PRO A 229 -31.49 -20.95 -12.40
N THR A 230 -30.65 -20.04 -11.90
CA THR A 230 -29.41 -19.61 -12.54
C THR A 230 -28.44 -20.79 -12.62
N PRO A 231 -27.93 -21.16 -13.80
CA PRO A 231 -26.86 -22.16 -13.91
C PRO A 231 -25.65 -21.74 -13.07
N ALA A 232 -24.94 -22.71 -12.51
CA ALA A 232 -23.73 -22.45 -11.71
C ALA A 232 -22.79 -21.51 -12.48
N PRO A 233 -22.26 -20.44 -11.85
CA PRO A 233 -21.47 -19.46 -12.57
C PRO A 233 -20.22 -20.12 -13.16
N ALA A 234 -20.03 -19.97 -14.47
CA ALA A 234 -18.84 -20.44 -15.16
C ALA A 234 -17.57 -19.87 -14.50
N VAL A 235 -16.51 -20.68 -14.43
CA VAL A 235 -15.19 -20.25 -13.93
C VAL A 235 -14.72 -19.06 -14.76
N ARG A 236 -14.49 -17.93 -14.10
CA ARG A 236 -14.03 -16.70 -14.76
C ARG A 236 -12.58 -16.84 -15.20
N VAL A 237 -12.21 -16.18 -16.29
CA VAL A 237 -10.85 -16.22 -16.83
C VAL A 237 -10.22 -14.85 -16.70
N ARG A 238 -9.21 -14.74 -15.83
CA ARG A 238 -8.30 -13.59 -15.80
C ARG A 238 -7.39 -13.68 -17.01
N GLU A 239 -7.44 -12.68 -17.87
CA GLU A 239 -6.71 -12.62 -19.14
C GLU A 239 -5.43 -11.78 -19.01
N ASP A 240 -4.38 -12.14 -19.76
CA ASP A 240 -3.16 -11.35 -19.84
C ASP A 240 -3.46 -10.00 -20.52
N VAL A 241 -3.24 -8.90 -19.81
CA VAL A 241 -3.53 -7.54 -20.27
C VAL A 241 -2.82 -7.19 -21.59
N TRP A 242 -1.64 -7.76 -21.84
CA TRP A 242 -0.91 -7.53 -23.09
C TRP A 242 -1.50 -8.31 -24.26
N THR A 243 -1.96 -9.54 -24.01
CA THR A 243 -2.72 -10.32 -25.00
C THR A 243 -4.01 -9.59 -25.37
N LEU A 244 -4.73 -9.04 -24.38
CA LEU A 244 -5.89 -8.18 -24.62
C LEU A 244 -5.51 -6.94 -25.45
N SER A 245 -4.46 -6.23 -25.04
CA SER A 245 -4.00 -4.99 -25.69
C SER A 245 -3.56 -5.20 -27.15
N ALA A 246 -3.05 -6.38 -27.48
CA ALA A 246 -2.65 -6.74 -28.85
C ALA A 246 -3.85 -6.83 -29.81
N THR A 247 -5.04 -7.19 -29.30
CA THR A 247 -6.29 -7.19 -30.10
C THR A 247 -6.85 -5.78 -30.25
N ASN A 248 -6.84 -5.01 -29.16
CA ASN A 248 -7.27 -3.63 -29.08
C ASN A 248 -6.68 -3.03 -27.81
N VAL A 249 -5.98 -1.89 -27.91
CA VAL A 249 -5.41 -1.18 -26.75
C VAL A 249 -6.47 -1.00 -25.65
N TRP A 250 -7.69 -0.65 -26.03
CA TRP A 250 -8.84 -0.50 -25.14
C TRP A 250 -9.79 -1.68 -25.23
N HIS A 251 -9.25 -2.91 -25.26
CA HIS A 251 -10.04 -4.14 -25.21
C HIS A 251 -11.17 -4.01 -24.17
N PRO A 252 -12.40 -4.50 -24.43
CA PRO A 252 -13.56 -4.28 -23.57
C PRO A 252 -13.31 -4.55 -22.08
N THR A 253 -12.55 -5.59 -21.72
CA THR A 253 -12.15 -5.88 -20.34
C THR A 253 -11.41 -4.70 -19.68
N ILE A 254 -10.47 -4.07 -20.40
CA ILE A 254 -9.66 -2.95 -19.92
C ILE A 254 -10.50 -1.66 -19.88
N LEU A 255 -11.34 -1.43 -20.90
CA LEU A 255 -12.23 -0.27 -20.93
C LEU A 255 -13.26 -0.31 -19.79
N TRP A 256 -13.87 -1.47 -19.53
CA TRP A 256 -14.78 -1.65 -18.39
C TRP A 256 -14.07 -1.52 -17.05
N TYR A 257 -12.82 -1.98 -16.95
CA TYR A 257 -12.00 -1.72 -15.77
C TYR A 257 -11.82 -0.21 -15.55
N ALA A 258 -11.43 0.54 -16.59
CA ALA A 258 -11.29 2.00 -16.50
C ALA A 258 -12.60 2.68 -16.06
N ARG A 259 -13.74 2.33 -16.67
CA ARG A 259 -15.06 2.87 -16.30
C ARG A 259 -15.41 2.59 -14.84
N ALA A 260 -15.14 1.38 -14.35
CA ALA A 260 -15.34 1.02 -12.96
C ALA A 260 -14.41 1.80 -12.02
N VAL A 261 -13.13 1.97 -12.37
CA VAL A 261 -12.18 2.80 -11.60
C VAL A 261 -12.69 4.24 -11.49
N THR A 262 -13.16 4.85 -12.59
CA THR A 262 -13.76 6.19 -12.54
C THR A 262 -14.95 6.24 -11.58
N ALA A 263 -15.85 5.26 -11.66
CA ALA A 263 -17.06 5.26 -10.86
C ALA A 263 -16.79 4.97 -9.37
N MET A 264 -15.83 4.09 -9.05
CA MET A 264 -15.38 3.87 -7.68
C MET A 264 -14.67 5.09 -7.11
N LYS A 265 -13.81 5.78 -7.88
CA LYS A 265 -13.20 7.05 -7.47
C LYS A 265 -14.25 8.13 -7.20
N ALA A 266 -15.35 8.15 -7.95
CA ALA A 266 -16.45 9.09 -7.70
C ALA A 266 -17.18 8.85 -6.36
N ARG A 267 -17.04 7.65 -5.77
CA ARG A 267 -17.58 7.32 -4.44
C ARG A 267 -16.67 7.77 -3.30
N ASP A 268 -15.44 8.19 -3.59
CA ASP A 268 -14.51 8.67 -2.57
C ASP A 268 -15.00 10.03 -2.06
N THR A 269 -15.66 10.01 -0.91
CA THR A 269 -16.24 11.20 -0.26
C THR A 269 -15.84 11.22 1.21
N GLY A 270 -15.61 12.40 1.78
CA GLY A 270 -15.31 12.56 3.21
C GLY A 270 -14.17 11.64 3.68
N ALA A 271 -14.43 10.86 4.73
CA ALA A 271 -13.50 9.88 5.29
C ALA A 271 -13.38 8.56 4.49
N PHE A 272 -13.83 8.51 3.24
CA PHE A 272 -13.88 7.26 2.44
C PHE A 272 -14.80 6.19 3.06
N ALA A 273 -15.97 6.64 3.53
CA ALA A 273 -16.90 5.79 4.29
C ALA A 273 -17.68 4.78 3.42
N ASP A 274 -17.82 4.98 2.10
CA ASP A 274 -18.40 3.95 1.22
C ASP A 274 -17.34 2.85 1.02
N PRO A 275 -17.57 1.60 1.50
CA PRO A 275 -16.59 0.53 1.38
C PRO A 275 -16.34 0.07 -0.07
N ARG A 276 -17.11 0.58 -1.04
CA ARG A 276 -16.92 0.38 -2.48
C ARG A 276 -16.11 1.49 -3.14
N GLY A 277 -15.72 2.52 -2.38
CA GLY A 277 -14.88 3.61 -2.86
C GLY A 277 -13.48 3.13 -3.21
N TRP A 278 -12.86 3.76 -4.21
CA TRP A 278 -11.51 3.42 -4.65
C TRP A 278 -10.50 3.57 -3.52
N ARG A 279 -10.53 4.70 -2.80
CA ARG A 279 -9.65 4.92 -1.64
C ARG A 279 -9.94 3.95 -0.51
N HIS A 280 -11.20 3.66 -0.19
CA HIS A 280 -11.51 2.70 0.87
C HIS A 280 -10.90 1.31 0.60
N LEU A 281 -11.01 0.83 -0.64
CA LEU A 281 -10.42 -0.43 -1.06
C LEU A 281 -8.89 -0.37 -1.01
N ALA A 282 -8.28 0.73 -1.45
CA ALA A 282 -6.83 0.90 -1.45
C ALA A 282 -6.24 0.99 -0.03
N GLU A 283 -6.91 1.68 0.91
CA GLU A 283 -6.42 1.85 2.29
C GLU A 283 -6.35 0.53 3.08
N ALA A 284 -7.07 -0.51 2.64
CA ALA A 284 -6.94 -1.86 3.20
C ALA A 284 -5.50 -2.39 3.12
N HIS A 285 -4.79 -2.04 2.04
CA HIS A 285 -3.39 -2.39 1.88
C HIS A 285 -2.48 -1.56 2.80
N GLY A 286 -2.69 -0.24 2.85
CA GLY A 286 -2.04 0.64 3.80
C GLY A 286 -2.58 2.07 3.70
N THR A 287 -2.36 2.88 4.73
CA THR A 287 -2.88 4.24 4.85
C THR A 287 -2.02 5.12 5.76
N PHE A 288 -1.90 6.39 5.39
CA PHE A 288 -1.38 7.46 6.26
C PHE A 288 -2.47 8.07 7.16
N ILE A 289 -3.73 7.66 7.00
CA ILE A 289 -4.83 8.18 7.79
C ILE A 289 -4.72 7.59 9.19
N ALA A 290 -4.71 8.45 10.20
CA ALA A 290 -4.65 8.02 11.59
C ALA A 290 -5.85 7.12 11.92
N ARG A 291 -5.61 6.05 12.69
CA ARG A 291 -6.62 5.04 13.04
C ARG A 291 -7.90 5.63 13.66
N GLY A 292 -7.76 6.68 14.46
CA GLY A 292 -8.91 7.38 15.06
C GLY A 292 -9.81 8.12 14.05
N SER A 293 -9.39 8.25 12.80
CA SER A 293 -10.14 8.88 11.71
C SER A 293 -10.68 7.88 10.69
N TRP A 294 -10.51 6.58 10.91
CA TRP A 294 -11.02 5.56 10.01
C TRP A 294 -12.56 5.49 10.08
N PRO A 295 -13.24 5.21 8.95
CA PRO A 295 -14.66 4.88 8.97
C PRO A 295 -14.95 3.71 9.91
N SER A 296 -16.13 3.73 10.54
CA SER A 296 -16.56 2.64 11.41
C SER A 296 -16.52 1.31 10.67
N GLY A 297 -15.87 0.32 11.28
CA GLY A 297 -15.72 -1.03 10.72
C GLY A 297 -14.69 -1.16 9.59
N ALA A 298 -13.98 -0.09 9.21
CA ALA A 298 -12.90 -0.17 8.24
C ALA A 298 -11.72 -0.98 8.80
N VAL A 299 -11.19 -1.88 7.97
CA VAL A 299 -9.98 -2.67 8.25
C VAL A 299 -8.90 -2.19 7.31
N TRP A 300 -8.15 -1.17 7.75
CA TRP A 300 -7.03 -0.57 7.01
C TRP A 300 -5.69 -0.94 7.66
N ASN A 301 -4.56 -0.69 6.97
CA ASN A 301 -3.22 -1.13 7.40
C ASN A 301 -3.16 -2.63 7.75
N ALA A 302 -3.78 -3.45 6.88
CA ALA A 302 -3.97 -4.86 7.15
C ALA A 302 -3.18 -5.78 6.21
N CYS A 303 -2.35 -5.22 5.30
CA CYS A 303 -1.59 -6.07 4.38
C CYS A 303 -0.60 -6.97 5.10
N GLU A 304 -0.60 -8.24 4.73
CA GLU A 304 0.38 -9.21 5.18
C GLU A 304 1.61 -9.12 4.27
N HIS A 305 2.74 -8.75 4.86
CA HIS A 305 4.05 -8.79 4.23
C HIS A 305 5.03 -9.49 5.16
N GLU A 306 6.15 -9.93 4.61
CA GLU A 306 7.25 -10.54 5.34
C GLU A 306 6.86 -11.83 6.07
N SER A 307 5.90 -12.56 5.52
CA SER A 307 5.38 -13.80 6.09
C SER A 307 4.76 -14.72 5.03
N TRP A 308 4.59 -15.98 5.40
CA TRP A 308 3.84 -16.99 4.64
C TRP A 308 2.35 -16.63 4.38
N HIS A 309 1.85 -15.53 4.94
CA HIS A 309 0.49 -15.04 4.74
C HIS A 309 0.38 -14.05 3.58
N PHE A 310 1.49 -13.59 3.01
CA PHE A 310 1.53 -12.66 1.88
C PHE A 310 0.62 -13.11 0.73
N LEU A 311 0.76 -14.35 0.25
CA LEU A 311 -0.02 -14.86 -0.88
C LEU A 311 -1.51 -15.04 -0.60
N PRO A 312 -1.94 -15.76 0.47
CA PRO A 312 -3.37 -15.92 0.72
C PRO A 312 -4.08 -14.60 1.05
N TRP A 313 -3.42 -13.66 1.74
CA TRP A 313 -3.98 -12.33 2.00
C TRP A 313 -4.26 -11.57 0.70
N HIS A 314 -3.26 -11.47 -0.18
CA HIS A 314 -3.40 -10.75 -1.45
C HIS A 314 -4.42 -11.44 -2.38
N ARG A 315 -4.54 -12.76 -2.35
CA ARG A 315 -5.57 -13.50 -3.10
C ARG A 315 -6.99 -13.13 -2.62
N ILE A 316 -7.23 -13.09 -1.31
CA ILE A 316 -8.53 -12.69 -0.74
C ILE A 316 -8.81 -11.21 -1.03
N TYR A 317 -7.78 -10.36 -0.96
CA TYR A 317 -7.87 -8.94 -1.28
C TYR A 317 -8.28 -8.71 -2.74
N LEU A 318 -7.60 -9.39 -3.68
CA LEU A 318 -7.95 -9.37 -5.11
C LEU A 318 -9.38 -9.88 -5.34
N HIS A 319 -9.80 -10.93 -4.64
CA HIS A 319 -11.16 -11.44 -4.74
C HIS A 319 -12.21 -10.42 -4.31
N HIS A 320 -11.99 -9.76 -3.16
CA HIS A 320 -12.85 -8.71 -2.67
C HIS A 320 -12.94 -7.54 -3.67
N PHE A 321 -11.79 -7.04 -4.11
CA PHE A 321 -11.70 -5.97 -5.10
C PHE A 321 -12.39 -6.34 -6.42
N GLU A 322 -12.09 -7.52 -6.98
CA GLU A 322 -12.64 -7.98 -8.25
C GLU A 322 -14.17 -8.12 -8.19
N ARG A 323 -14.73 -8.55 -7.05
CA ARG A 323 -16.19 -8.55 -6.82
C ARG A 323 -16.78 -7.15 -6.90
N ILE A 324 -16.20 -6.17 -6.19
CA ILE A 324 -16.70 -4.79 -6.19
C ILE A 324 -16.59 -4.16 -7.58
N VAL A 325 -15.46 -4.36 -8.28
CA VAL A 325 -15.29 -3.89 -9.66
C VAL A 325 -16.35 -4.48 -10.58
N ARG A 326 -16.59 -5.79 -10.49
CA ARG A 326 -17.60 -6.47 -11.31
C ARG A 326 -19.00 -5.96 -11.01
N ASP A 327 -19.35 -5.79 -9.75
CA ASP A 327 -20.66 -5.24 -9.35
C ASP A 327 -20.84 -3.83 -9.92
N GLU A 328 -19.79 -3.01 -9.91
CA GLU A 328 -19.80 -1.67 -10.49
C GLU A 328 -19.91 -1.70 -12.02
N ILE A 329 -19.23 -2.63 -12.70
CA ILE A 329 -19.35 -2.84 -14.14
C ILE A 329 -20.79 -3.22 -14.51
N VAL A 330 -21.40 -4.17 -13.78
CA VAL A 330 -22.80 -4.56 -13.99
C VAL A 330 -23.74 -3.38 -13.77
N ARG A 331 -23.52 -2.61 -12.70
CA ARG A 331 -24.30 -1.40 -12.40
C ARG A 331 -24.24 -0.37 -13.54
N LEU A 332 -23.10 -0.28 -14.23
CA LEU A 332 -22.89 0.59 -15.39
C LEU A 332 -23.39 -0.01 -16.71
N GLY A 333 -24.03 -1.18 -16.70
CA GLY A 333 -24.54 -1.87 -17.89
C GLY A 333 -23.50 -2.71 -18.64
N GLY A 334 -22.37 -3.01 -18.00
CA GLY A 334 -21.32 -3.86 -18.53
C GLY A 334 -21.50 -5.36 -18.25
N PRO A 335 -20.55 -6.20 -18.68
CA PRO A 335 -20.69 -7.66 -18.60
C PRO A 335 -20.56 -8.19 -17.16
N SER A 336 -21.51 -9.03 -16.75
CA SER A 336 -21.47 -9.73 -15.45
C SER A 336 -20.39 -10.80 -15.34
N GLY A 337 -19.84 -11.24 -16.48
CA GLY A 337 -18.72 -12.19 -16.53
C GLY A 337 -17.33 -11.55 -16.40
N TRP A 338 -17.24 -10.24 -16.12
CA TRP A 338 -15.94 -9.55 -16.08
C TRP A 338 -14.99 -10.16 -15.04
N ALA A 339 -13.73 -10.29 -15.43
CA ALA A 339 -12.64 -10.78 -14.61
C ALA A 339 -11.45 -9.82 -14.67
N LEU A 340 -10.75 -9.68 -13.56
CA LEU A 340 -9.58 -8.83 -13.43
C LEU A 340 -8.45 -9.34 -14.36
N PRO A 341 -7.92 -8.53 -15.28
CA PRO A 341 -6.76 -8.95 -16.06
C PRO A 341 -5.51 -9.03 -15.17
N PHE A 342 -4.48 -9.73 -15.65
CA PHE A 342 -3.17 -9.79 -14.99
C PHE A 342 -2.09 -9.23 -15.91
N TRP A 343 -1.05 -8.65 -15.33
CA TRP A 343 0.10 -8.13 -16.07
C TRP A 343 1.24 -9.14 -16.08
N ASN A 344 1.35 -9.93 -17.16
CA ASN A 344 2.35 -11.00 -17.27
C ASN A 344 3.74 -10.48 -17.66
N TYR A 345 4.30 -9.52 -16.91
CA TYR A 345 5.67 -9.01 -17.14
C TYR A 345 6.76 -10.09 -16.99
N SER A 346 6.41 -11.27 -16.44
CA SER A 346 7.31 -12.42 -16.25
C SER A 346 7.54 -13.25 -17.51
N ASP A 347 6.82 -12.98 -18.61
CA ASP A 347 6.98 -13.71 -19.86
C ASP A 347 8.19 -13.20 -20.67
N ALA A 348 9.36 -13.76 -20.37
CA ALA A 348 10.61 -13.41 -21.03
C ALA A 348 10.62 -13.65 -22.55
N SER A 349 9.67 -14.42 -23.10
CA SER A 349 9.56 -14.63 -24.55
C SER A 349 8.94 -13.43 -25.28
N ARG A 350 8.22 -12.55 -24.57
CA ARG A 350 7.57 -11.36 -25.11
C ARG A 350 8.09 -10.11 -24.41
N PRO A 351 9.22 -9.51 -24.83
CA PRO A 351 9.87 -8.42 -24.08
C PRO A 351 8.98 -7.17 -23.89
N ASP A 352 8.00 -6.94 -24.77
CA ASP A 352 7.05 -5.83 -24.64
C ASP A 352 6.16 -5.96 -23.39
N VAL A 353 5.95 -7.16 -22.86
CA VAL A 353 5.11 -7.37 -21.68
C VAL A 353 5.71 -6.76 -20.41
N ALA A 354 7.01 -6.47 -20.39
CA ALA A 354 7.67 -5.76 -19.30
C ALA A 354 7.40 -4.24 -19.34
N LYS A 355 6.78 -3.72 -20.39
CA LYS A 355 6.33 -2.33 -20.48
C LYS A 355 4.95 -2.18 -19.83
N LEU A 356 4.66 -0.98 -19.35
CA LEU A 356 3.32 -0.63 -18.86
C LEU A 356 2.30 -0.78 -20.01
N PRO A 357 1.17 -1.49 -19.78
CA PRO A 357 0.20 -1.73 -20.84
C PRO A 357 -0.29 -0.43 -21.48
N PRO A 358 -0.48 -0.36 -22.81
CA PRO A 358 -0.69 0.92 -23.50
C PRO A 358 -1.89 1.73 -23.00
N ALA A 359 -3.00 1.07 -22.63
CA ALA A 359 -4.16 1.75 -22.05
C ALA A 359 -3.88 2.44 -20.71
N PHE A 360 -2.84 2.03 -19.97
CA PHE A 360 -2.45 2.67 -18.71
C PHE A 360 -1.54 3.89 -18.93
N ARG A 361 -1.15 4.17 -20.19
CA ARG A 361 -0.34 5.33 -20.60
C ARG A 361 -1.11 6.37 -21.42
N ALA A 362 -2.21 5.97 -22.05
CA ALA A 362 -3.03 6.88 -22.84
C ALA A 362 -3.58 8.03 -21.98
N ALA A 363 -3.56 9.27 -22.47
CA ALA A 363 -4.09 10.41 -21.73
C ALA A 363 -5.62 10.39 -21.59
N ARG A 364 -6.31 9.86 -22.61
CA ARG A 364 -7.77 9.80 -22.72
C ARG A 364 -8.23 8.37 -22.99
N THR A 365 -9.44 8.05 -22.53
CA THR A 365 -10.16 6.83 -22.95
C THR A 365 -10.76 7.01 -24.35
N PRO A 366 -11.28 5.94 -24.99
CA PRO A 366 -12.02 6.04 -26.25
C PRO A 366 -13.29 6.90 -26.13
N ASP A 367 -13.85 7.04 -24.93
CA ASP A 367 -15.01 7.89 -24.63
C ASP A 367 -14.61 9.39 -24.51
N ASN A 368 -13.36 9.75 -24.84
CA ASN A 368 -12.77 11.09 -24.78
C ASN A 368 -12.78 11.75 -23.39
N VAL A 369 -12.84 10.95 -22.32
CA VAL A 369 -12.68 11.40 -20.93
C VAL A 369 -11.25 11.17 -20.46
N ASP A 370 -10.84 11.88 -19.40
CA ASP A 370 -9.54 11.65 -18.77
C ASP A 370 -9.38 10.19 -18.36
N ASN A 371 -8.22 9.62 -18.63
CA ASN A 371 -7.98 8.21 -18.37
C ASN A 371 -7.76 7.96 -16.87
N PRO A 372 -8.65 7.23 -16.17
CA PRO A 372 -8.51 6.94 -14.76
C PRO A 372 -7.36 5.96 -14.44
N LEU A 373 -6.82 5.26 -15.46
CA LEU A 373 -5.70 4.32 -15.40
C LEU A 373 -4.34 5.01 -15.62
N ALA A 374 -4.33 6.25 -16.14
CA ALA A 374 -3.14 7.06 -16.27
C ALA A 374 -2.82 7.74 -14.94
N VAL A 375 -1.65 7.45 -14.37
CA VAL A 375 -1.24 7.94 -13.05
C VAL A 375 0.03 8.78 -13.20
N ALA A 376 -0.02 10.03 -12.73
CA ALA A 376 1.10 10.97 -12.80
C ALA A 376 2.27 10.58 -11.88
N LEU A 377 1.94 9.99 -10.72
CA LEU A 377 2.87 9.52 -9.68
C LEU A 377 3.39 8.10 -9.96
N ARG A 378 3.83 7.88 -11.20
CA ARG A 378 4.66 6.74 -11.62
C ARG A 378 6.02 7.26 -12.07
N SER A 379 7.01 6.37 -12.13
CA SER A 379 8.33 6.71 -12.65
C SER A 379 8.27 7.21 -14.10
N ASP A 380 9.17 8.14 -14.47
CA ASP A 380 9.16 8.72 -15.81
C ASP A 380 9.42 7.69 -16.91
N ALA A 381 10.30 6.71 -16.65
CA ALA A 381 10.55 5.60 -17.58
C ALA A 381 9.26 4.84 -17.91
N ILE A 382 8.49 4.49 -16.87
CA ILE A 382 7.24 3.76 -17.02
C ILE A 382 6.17 4.58 -17.73
N LYS A 383 6.09 5.89 -17.46
CA LYS A 383 5.18 6.80 -18.18
C LYS A 383 5.56 6.93 -19.66
N ARG A 384 6.86 6.99 -20.01
CA ARG A 384 7.34 7.00 -21.40
C ARG A 384 7.07 5.68 -22.12
N GLY A 385 6.91 4.58 -21.38
CA GLY A 385 6.71 3.24 -21.93
C GLY A 385 8.00 2.46 -22.12
N ASP A 386 9.06 2.85 -21.41
CA ASP A 386 10.30 2.09 -21.32
C ASP A 386 9.99 0.75 -20.61
N PRO A 387 10.61 -0.37 -21.02
CA PRO A 387 10.43 -1.64 -20.33
C PRO A 387 11.08 -1.61 -18.94
N MET A 388 10.50 -2.31 -17.98
CA MET A 388 11.19 -2.64 -16.73
C MET A 388 12.45 -3.46 -17.02
N ALA A 389 13.46 -3.35 -16.18
CA ALA A 389 14.70 -4.09 -16.38
C ALA A 389 14.42 -5.62 -16.27
N PRO A 390 15.04 -6.48 -17.09
CA PRO A 390 14.82 -7.92 -17.02
C PRO A 390 15.03 -8.54 -15.63
N ARG A 391 15.98 -7.99 -14.85
CA ARG A 391 16.25 -8.40 -13.47
C ARG A 391 15.09 -8.07 -12.50
N ASP A 392 14.32 -7.02 -12.77
CA ASP A 392 13.22 -6.57 -11.92
C ASP A 392 11.99 -7.47 -12.06
N VAL A 393 11.86 -8.14 -13.20
CA VAL A 393 10.74 -9.01 -13.55
C VAL A 393 11.09 -10.50 -13.57
N ALA A 394 12.33 -10.84 -13.23
CA ALA A 394 12.82 -12.21 -13.20
C ALA A 394 12.09 -13.03 -12.12
N VAL A 395 11.71 -14.26 -12.46
CA VAL A 395 10.99 -15.16 -11.55
C VAL A 395 11.82 -16.38 -11.13
N SER A 396 13.01 -16.57 -11.69
CA SER A 396 13.85 -17.76 -11.43
C SER A 396 14.14 -17.95 -9.94
N ARG A 397 14.47 -16.88 -9.21
CA ARG A 397 14.73 -16.93 -7.75
C ARG A 397 13.55 -17.54 -6.98
N ALA A 398 12.33 -17.15 -7.32
CA ALA A 398 11.12 -17.68 -6.68
C ALA A 398 10.80 -19.10 -7.18
N MET A 399 10.90 -19.35 -8.49
CA MET A 399 10.56 -20.64 -9.09
C MET A 399 11.55 -21.75 -8.73
N ASP A 400 12.81 -21.43 -8.45
CA ASP A 400 13.83 -22.37 -7.99
C ASP A 400 13.52 -22.93 -6.59
N GLN A 401 12.65 -22.26 -5.80
CA GLN A 401 12.27 -22.76 -4.49
C GLN A 401 11.31 -23.95 -4.62
N THR A 402 11.55 -25.03 -3.87
CA THR A 402 10.65 -26.20 -3.79
C THR A 402 9.70 -26.13 -2.60
N SER A 403 10.11 -25.46 -1.52
CA SER A 403 9.31 -25.30 -0.30
C SER A 403 8.53 -23.99 -0.33
N PHE A 404 7.27 -24.03 0.15
CA PHE A 404 6.47 -22.82 0.30
C PHE A 404 6.98 -21.94 1.44
N THR A 405 7.33 -22.55 2.58
CA THR A 405 7.83 -21.87 3.76
C THR A 405 9.06 -22.60 4.29
N ASP A 406 9.95 -21.84 4.94
CA ASP A 406 11.08 -22.37 5.70
C ASP A 406 11.38 -21.38 6.84
N ARG A 407 11.86 -21.87 7.97
CA ARG A 407 12.16 -21.04 9.15
C ARG A 407 13.44 -20.23 8.95
N PHE A 408 14.41 -20.76 8.21
CA PHE A 408 15.75 -20.22 8.11
C PHE A 408 16.19 -19.92 6.67
N LEU A 409 15.81 -20.79 5.74
CA LEU A 409 16.22 -20.74 4.35
C LEU A 409 15.28 -19.87 3.51
N PRO A 410 15.72 -19.38 2.34
CA PRO A 410 14.81 -18.81 1.35
C PRO A 410 13.71 -19.83 0.99
N ALA A 411 12.47 -19.37 0.90
CA ALA A 411 11.31 -20.18 0.53
C ALA A 411 10.40 -19.37 -0.39
N PHE A 412 9.50 -20.03 -1.12
CA PHE A 412 8.66 -19.37 -2.12
C PHE A 412 7.75 -18.28 -1.52
N GLY A 413 6.96 -18.66 -0.51
CA GLY A 413 5.87 -17.88 0.09
C GLY A 413 6.23 -17.13 1.37
N GLY A 414 7.41 -17.38 1.96
CA GLY A 414 7.92 -16.64 3.12
C GLY A 414 7.96 -17.44 4.41
N ARG A 415 8.40 -16.80 5.50
CA ARG A 415 8.60 -17.46 6.80
C ARG A 415 7.31 -17.63 7.58
N THR A 416 7.29 -18.62 8.46
CA THR A 416 6.18 -18.86 9.39
C THR A 416 5.98 -17.66 10.32
N ALA A 417 4.75 -17.15 10.43
CA ALA A 417 4.42 -16.00 11.26
C ALA A 417 2.97 -16.07 11.79
N PRO A 418 2.62 -15.33 12.86
CA PRO A 418 1.23 -15.05 13.17
C PRO A 418 0.57 -14.16 12.08
N VAL A 419 -0.76 -14.06 12.11
CA VAL A 419 -1.52 -13.08 11.31
C VAL A 419 -1.25 -11.67 11.85
N GLY A 420 -1.22 -10.67 10.97
CA GLY A 420 -1.03 -9.26 11.30
C GLY A 420 0.42 -8.81 11.20
N THR A 421 1.16 -9.26 10.18
CA THR A 421 2.57 -8.88 9.96
C THR A 421 2.75 -7.65 9.07
N HIS A 422 1.75 -6.75 9.02
CA HIS A 422 1.91 -5.45 8.40
C HIS A 422 3.21 -4.82 8.90
N GLU A 423 4.15 -4.53 7.99
CA GLU A 423 5.50 -3.97 8.26
C GLU A 423 6.47 -4.78 9.16
N ASN A 424 6.05 -5.92 9.75
CA ASN A 424 6.70 -6.51 10.95
C ASN A 424 6.94 -8.03 10.87
N GLY A 425 6.93 -8.59 9.66
CA GLY A 425 7.07 -10.03 9.49
C GLY A 425 8.50 -10.54 9.71
N PRO A 426 8.67 -11.83 10.05
CA PRO A 426 9.98 -12.43 10.30
C PRO A 426 10.84 -12.58 9.01
N GLY A 427 10.24 -12.49 7.83
CA GLY A 427 10.94 -12.48 6.56
C GLY A 427 10.08 -12.93 5.38
N GLY A 428 10.12 -12.16 4.30
CA GLY A 428 9.33 -12.39 3.09
C GLY A 428 9.76 -13.61 2.28
N GLY A 429 8.87 -14.04 1.40
CA GLY A 429 9.15 -15.09 0.43
C GLY A 429 10.02 -14.60 -0.73
N ALA A 430 10.67 -15.53 -1.41
CA ALA A 430 11.43 -15.24 -2.62
C ALA A 430 10.56 -14.52 -3.68
N LEU A 431 9.27 -14.85 -3.79
CA LEU A 431 8.33 -14.20 -4.70
C LEU A 431 7.97 -12.78 -4.27
N GLU A 432 7.85 -12.53 -2.96
CA GLU A 432 7.53 -11.23 -2.37
C GLU A 432 8.69 -10.24 -2.55
N GLU A 433 9.93 -10.72 -2.47
CA GLU A 433 11.12 -9.93 -2.76
C GLU A 433 11.26 -9.67 -4.26
N VAL A 434 11.29 -10.74 -5.07
CA VAL A 434 11.56 -10.70 -6.50
C VAL A 434 10.62 -11.64 -7.26
N PRO A 435 9.74 -11.14 -8.15
CA PRO A 435 9.74 -9.79 -8.72
C PRO A 435 8.86 -8.77 -7.97
N HIS A 436 8.06 -9.17 -6.97
CA HIS A 436 7.03 -8.30 -6.38
C HIS A 436 7.57 -6.93 -5.92
N GLY A 437 8.51 -6.90 -4.97
CA GLY A 437 9.04 -5.64 -4.44
C GLY A 437 9.75 -4.79 -5.50
N LEU A 438 10.33 -5.41 -6.51
CA LEU A 438 11.05 -4.71 -7.58
C LEU A 438 10.11 -4.04 -8.58
N VAL A 439 9.00 -4.69 -8.93
CA VAL A 439 7.99 -4.11 -9.81
C VAL A 439 7.32 -2.90 -9.15
N HIS A 440 7.07 -2.96 -7.83
CA HIS A 440 6.61 -1.81 -7.05
C HIS A 440 7.55 -0.60 -7.21
N VAL A 441 8.85 -0.78 -6.95
CA VAL A 441 9.84 0.30 -7.06
C VAL A 441 10.07 0.75 -8.49
N ALA A 442 10.04 -0.15 -9.47
CA ALA A 442 10.18 0.19 -10.88
C ALA A 442 9.00 1.06 -11.37
N VAL A 443 7.77 0.71 -10.99
CA VAL A 443 6.55 1.43 -11.35
C VAL A 443 6.42 2.76 -10.62
N GLY A 444 6.60 2.77 -9.31
CA GLY A 444 6.42 3.97 -8.49
C GLY A 444 7.58 4.95 -8.61
N GLY A 445 8.80 4.47 -8.86
CA GLY A 445 9.99 5.33 -8.84
C GLY A 445 10.41 5.70 -7.43
N ARG A 446 11.31 6.68 -7.30
CA ARG A 446 11.98 6.95 -6.01
C ARG A 446 12.29 8.41 -5.71
N ASN A 447 12.21 9.30 -6.69
CA ASN A 447 12.39 10.72 -6.48
C ASN A 447 11.52 11.55 -7.44
N PRO A 448 10.36 12.05 -7.00
CA PRO A 448 9.70 11.69 -5.74
C PRO A 448 9.26 10.21 -5.74
N LEU A 449 8.96 9.67 -4.56
CA LEU A 449 8.31 8.36 -4.44
C LEU A 449 6.92 8.43 -5.06
N GLY A 450 6.63 7.53 -6.01
CA GLY A 450 5.30 7.39 -6.60
C GLY A 450 4.39 6.48 -5.78
N LEU A 451 3.17 6.26 -6.28
CA LEU A 451 2.16 5.47 -5.55
C LEU A 451 2.63 4.03 -5.32
N MET A 452 3.17 3.37 -6.34
CA MET A 452 3.61 1.97 -6.22
C MET A 452 4.88 1.76 -5.38
N SER A 453 5.44 2.80 -4.75
CA SER A 453 6.68 2.68 -3.98
C SER A 453 6.50 2.46 -2.48
N LEU A 454 5.27 2.60 -1.96
CA LEU A 454 4.96 2.52 -0.54
C LEU A 454 3.73 1.64 -0.28
N PHE A 455 3.69 0.96 0.86
CA PHE A 455 2.53 0.17 1.26
C PHE A 455 1.26 1.02 1.35
N GLU A 456 1.38 2.27 1.83
CA GLU A 456 0.23 3.14 2.08
C GLU A 456 -0.40 3.72 0.82
N THR A 457 0.28 3.61 -0.32
CA THR A 457 -0.15 4.27 -1.56
C THR A 457 -0.24 3.33 -2.77
N ALA A 458 0.41 2.16 -2.74
CA ALA A 458 0.51 1.28 -3.91
C ALA A 458 -0.85 0.91 -4.50
N ALA A 459 -1.79 0.47 -3.66
CA ALA A 459 -3.12 0.04 -4.11
C ALA A 459 -4.00 1.15 -4.72
N GLN A 460 -3.59 2.42 -4.59
CA GLN A 460 -4.27 3.54 -5.23
C GLN A 460 -3.94 3.66 -6.72
N ASP A 461 -2.84 3.04 -7.19
CA ASP A 461 -2.53 2.93 -8.61
C ASP A 461 -3.32 1.77 -9.23
N PRO A 462 -4.14 1.99 -10.27
CA PRO A 462 -4.91 0.91 -10.89
C PRO A 462 -4.08 -0.25 -11.45
N VAL A 463 -2.78 -0.08 -11.69
CA VAL A 463 -1.90 -1.17 -12.15
C VAL A 463 -1.49 -2.12 -11.02
N PHE A 464 -1.58 -1.69 -9.75
CA PHE A 464 -1.34 -2.52 -8.56
C PHE A 464 -2.11 -3.84 -8.64
N TRP A 465 -3.39 -3.75 -8.99
CA TRP A 465 -4.30 -4.90 -9.01
C TRP A 465 -3.93 -5.91 -10.11
N LEU A 466 -3.45 -5.43 -11.25
CA LEU A 466 -2.96 -6.29 -12.34
C LEU A 466 -1.60 -6.92 -12.01
N HIS A 467 -0.74 -6.16 -11.33
CA HIS A 467 0.54 -6.65 -10.80
C HIS A 467 0.30 -7.79 -9.80
N HIS A 468 -0.53 -7.56 -8.79
CA HIS A 468 -0.87 -8.57 -7.78
C HIS A 468 -1.67 -9.74 -8.35
N ALA A 469 -2.50 -9.53 -9.38
CA ALA A 469 -3.09 -10.65 -10.11
C ALA A 469 -2.03 -11.54 -10.79
N ASN A 470 -0.88 -11.01 -11.20
CA ASN A 470 0.24 -11.82 -11.69
C ASN A 470 1.05 -12.46 -10.54
N ILE A 471 1.20 -11.80 -9.39
CA ILE A 471 1.78 -12.45 -8.19
C ILE A 471 0.94 -13.66 -7.77
N ASP A 472 -0.38 -13.50 -7.73
CA ASP A 472 -1.34 -14.58 -7.48
C ASP A 472 -1.25 -15.69 -8.54
N ARG A 473 -1.05 -15.33 -9.81
CA ARG A 473 -0.80 -16.29 -10.90
C ARG A 473 0.50 -17.06 -10.69
N LEU A 474 1.57 -16.39 -10.27
CA LEU A 474 2.87 -17.03 -10.07
C LEU A 474 2.84 -18.07 -8.93
N TRP A 475 1.94 -17.91 -7.95
CA TRP A 475 1.64 -18.98 -6.99
C TRP A 475 1.08 -20.22 -7.68
N GLU A 476 0.10 -20.07 -8.58
CA GLU A 476 -0.41 -21.18 -9.37
C GLU A 476 0.66 -21.80 -10.27
N VAL A 477 1.50 -20.98 -10.94
CA VAL A 477 2.64 -21.44 -11.76
C VAL A 477 3.58 -22.31 -10.92
N TRP A 478 3.91 -21.86 -9.71
CA TRP A 478 4.81 -22.57 -8.81
C TRP A 478 4.23 -23.92 -8.37
N LEU A 479 2.95 -23.94 -7.96
CA LEU A 479 2.24 -25.18 -7.64
C LEU A 479 2.17 -26.15 -8.81
N ARG A 480 2.36 -25.67 -10.06
CA ARG A 480 2.37 -26.54 -11.23
C ARG A 480 3.66 -27.33 -11.43
N GLN A 481 4.74 -26.93 -10.79
CA GLN A 481 6.02 -27.59 -10.95
C GLN A 481 6.13 -28.78 -9.99
N PRO A 482 6.96 -29.80 -10.31
CA PRO A 482 7.07 -31.00 -9.48
C PRO A 482 7.44 -30.69 -8.03
N ARG A 483 6.95 -31.53 -7.10
CA ARG A 483 7.32 -31.55 -5.67
C ARG A 483 7.01 -30.26 -4.88
N ARG A 484 6.11 -29.40 -5.37
CA ARG A 484 5.73 -28.14 -4.72
C ARG A 484 4.30 -28.21 -4.20
N ASN A 485 4.14 -27.86 -2.93
CA ASN A 485 2.88 -28.01 -2.20
C ASN A 485 2.64 -26.81 -1.29
N ASN A 486 1.36 -26.49 -1.07
CA ASN A 486 0.98 -25.53 -0.04
C ASN A 486 1.29 -26.07 1.37
N PRO A 487 1.50 -25.17 2.35
CA PRO A 487 1.62 -25.53 3.76
C PRO A 487 0.40 -26.33 4.25
N ARG A 488 0.63 -27.31 5.13
CA ARG A 488 -0.42 -28.16 5.73
C ARG A 488 -0.77 -27.73 7.15
N GLU A 489 0.02 -26.82 7.71
CA GLU A 489 -0.05 -26.31 9.06
C GLU A 489 -1.40 -25.65 9.31
N LYS A 490 -2.06 -26.06 10.40
CA LYS A 490 -3.38 -25.53 10.79
C LYS A 490 -3.37 -24.02 10.95
N GLN A 491 -2.29 -23.47 11.51
CA GLN A 491 -2.10 -22.02 11.66
C GLN A 491 -2.19 -21.28 10.32
N TRP A 492 -1.57 -21.83 9.27
CA TRP A 492 -1.60 -21.23 7.94
C TRP A 492 -2.97 -21.39 7.26
N ARG A 493 -3.56 -22.59 7.35
CA ARG A 493 -4.86 -22.91 6.74
C ARG A 493 -6.04 -22.15 7.36
N ASP A 494 -6.00 -21.94 8.68
CA ASP A 494 -7.08 -21.27 9.43
C ASP A 494 -6.94 -19.75 9.49
N ALA A 495 -5.79 -19.19 9.06
CA ALA A 495 -5.61 -17.76 8.94
C ALA A 495 -6.72 -17.17 8.06
N HIS A 496 -7.33 -16.07 8.51
CA HIS A 496 -8.44 -15.42 7.83
C HIS A 496 -8.35 -13.92 7.93
N TRP A 497 -8.95 -13.26 6.95
CA TRP A 497 -8.98 -11.80 6.87
C TRP A 497 -10.37 -11.31 6.49
N VAL A 498 -10.63 -10.07 6.88
CA VAL A 498 -11.89 -9.37 6.65
C VAL A 498 -11.59 -8.14 5.81
N PHE A 499 -12.31 -7.99 4.70
CA PHE A 499 -12.25 -6.81 3.84
C PHE A 499 -13.62 -6.17 3.69
N GLY A 500 -13.63 -4.85 3.51
CA GLY A 500 -14.85 -4.05 3.37
C GLY A 500 -15.59 -3.86 4.70
N ALA A 501 -16.80 -3.32 4.60
CA ALA A 501 -17.66 -3.08 5.75
C ALA A 501 -19.14 -3.30 5.41
N GLY A 502 -19.96 -3.60 6.43
CA GLY A 502 -21.39 -3.78 6.28
C GLY A 502 -21.77 -4.83 5.22
N GLY A 503 -22.67 -4.46 4.29
CA GLY A 503 -23.16 -5.37 3.25
C GLY A 503 -22.13 -5.75 2.16
N THR A 504 -20.91 -5.23 2.23
CA THR A 504 -19.83 -5.52 1.26
C THR A 504 -18.73 -6.42 1.83
N THR A 505 -18.86 -6.83 3.09
CA THR A 505 -17.83 -7.57 3.80
C THR A 505 -17.48 -8.89 3.10
N THR A 506 -16.18 -9.17 3.01
CA THR A 506 -15.62 -10.45 2.58
C THR A 506 -14.79 -11.02 3.72
N THR A 507 -15.13 -12.23 4.18
CA THR A 507 -14.39 -12.96 5.21
C THR A 507 -14.06 -14.34 4.69
N LEU A 508 -12.77 -14.62 4.51
CA LEU A 508 -12.29 -15.89 3.96
C LEU A 508 -11.06 -16.37 4.73
N ARG A 509 -10.97 -17.70 4.89
CA ARG A 509 -9.77 -18.40 5.36
C ARG A 509 -8.86 -18.77 4.21
N THR A 510 -7.56 -18.92 4.48
CA THR A 510 -6.56 -19.46 3.55
C THR A 510 -7.05 -20.77 2.90
N GLU A 511 -7.56 -21.70 3.70
CA GLU A 511 -8.04 -22.99 3.20
C GLU A 511 -9.12 -22.88 2.12
N GLN A 512 -9.93 -21.82 2.15
CA GLN A 512 -11.01 -21.61 1.19
C GLN A 512 -10.53 -21.03 -0.14
N VAL A 513 -9.28 -20.58 -0.21
CA VAL A 513 -8.72 -19.85 -1.35
C VAL A 513 -7.51 -20.53 -1.98
N ILE A 514 -7.06 -21.68 -1.46
CA ILE A 514 -5.91 -22.40 -2.01
C ILE A 514 -6.13 -22.86 -3.46
N ASP A 515 -7.36 -23.18 -3.86
CA ASP A 515 -7.74 -23.46 -5.25
C ASP A 515 -8.63 -22.32 -5.78
N PRO A 516 -8.11 -21.42 -6.64
CA PRO A 516 -8.87 -20.26 -7.11
C PRO A 516 -10.06 -20.63 -8.00
N ARG A 517 -10.11 -21.87 -8.51
CA ARG A 517 -11.18 -22.34 -9.41
C ARG A 517 -12.43 -22.75 -8.66
N ARG A 518 -12.31 -23.04 -7.36
CA ARG A 518 -13.43 -23.47 -6.53
C ARG A 518 -14.15 -22.26 -5.93
N PRO A 519 -15.44 -22.40 -5.61
CA PRO A 519 -16.11 -21.43 -4.73
C PRO A 519 -15.32 -21.27 -3.43
N PRO A 520 -15.19 -20.04 -2.90
CA PRO A 520 -15.91 -18.83 -3.33
C PRO A 520 -15.22 -18.04 -4.46
N LEU A 521 -13.99 -18.40 -4.85
CA LEU A 521 -13.17 -17.63 -5.79
C LEU A 521 -13.63 -17.75 -7.24
N GLY A 522 -13.77 -18.97 -7.77
CA GLY A 522 -14.32 -19.27 -9.09
C GLY A 522 -13.63 -18.57 -10.27
N TYR A 523 -12.30 -18.49 -10.29
CA TYR A 523 -11.52 -17.98 -11.42
C TYR A 523 -10.31 -18.87 -11.78
N ARG A 524 -9.77 -18.65 -12.98
CA ARG A 524 -8.48 -19.19 -13.46
C ARG A 524 -7.76 -18.16 -14.31
N TYR A 525 -6.52 -18.45 -14.67
CA TYR A 525 -5.72 -17.65 -15.61
C TYR A 525 -5.82 -18.23 -17.02
N SER A 526 -5.77 -17.37 -18.04
CA SER A 526 -5.96 -17.80 -19.43
C SER A 526 -4.84 -18.67 -19.98
N ASP A 527 -3.62 -18.48 -19.49
CA ASP A 527 -2.45 -19.31 -19.81
C ASP A 527 -2.29 -20.54 -18.91
N MET A 528 -3.29 -20.81 -18.07
CA MET A 528 -3.34 -21.96 -17.18
C MET A 528 -4.57 -22.82 -17.52
N PRO A 529 -4.40 -23.90 -18.32
CA PRO A 529 -5.51 -24.80 -18.64
C PRO A 529 -6.03 -25.51 -17.38
N GLU A 530 -7.26 -26.03 -17.46
CA GLU A 530 -7.90 -26.75 -16.34
C GLU A 530 -7.06 -27.96 -15.88
N ARG A 531 -6.79 -28.05 -14.57
CA ARG A 531 -6.33 -29.31 -13.94
C ARG A 531 -7.52 -30.15 -13.50
N GLY A 532 -7.36 -31.46 -13.51
CA GLY A 532 -8.28 -32.38 -12.84
C GLY A 532 -8.43 -32.07 -11.34
N ALA A 533 -9.59 -32.40 -10.76
CA ALA A 533 -9.96 -32.08 -9.38
C ALA A 533 -9.03 -32.66 -8.29
N ARG A 534 -8.22 -33.68 -8.61
CA ARG A 534 -7.37 -34.41 -7.66
C ARG A 534 -5.94 -33.85 -7.50
N GLU A 535 -5.53 -32.90 -8.33
CA GLU A 535 -4.16 -32.32 -8.27
C GLU A 535 -4.07 -31.05 -7.40
N ALA A 536 -5.20 -30.50 -6.95
CA ALA A 536 -5.25 -29.23 -6.19
C ALA A 536 -4.81 -29.40 -4.73
N PHE A 537 -4.97 -30.59 -4.18
CA PHE A 537 -4.24 -31.05 -3.02
C PHE A 537 -3.10 -31.86 -3.60
N GLY A 538 -1.85 -31.46 -3.37
CA GLY A 538 -0.73 -32.33 -3.70
C GLY A 538 -0.84 -33.62 -2.90
N GLU A 539 -1.52 -34.59 -3.49
CA GLU A 539 -1.43 -35.98 -3.08
C GLU A 539 0.02 -36.39 -3.37
N PRO A 540 0.71 -37.00 -2.39
CA PRO A 540 1.99 -37.59 -2.66
C PRO A 540 1.75 -38.67 -3.72
N THR A 541 2.19 -38.43 -4.95
CA THR A 541 2.27 -39.48 -5.96
C THR A 541 3.29 -40.47 -5.42
N GLY A 542 2.79 -41.56 -4.83
CA GLY A 542 3.59 -42.64 -4.33
C GLY A 542 4.43 -43.22 -5.47
N GLU A 543 5.69 -42.84 -5.51
CA GLU A 543 6.81 -43.73 -5.21
C GLU A 543 7.65 -42.96 -4.18
N THR A 544 7.53 -43.35 -2.92
CA THR A 544 8.60 -43.12 -1.96
C THR A 544 9.77 -43.98 -2.41
N GLU A 545 10.54 -43.51 -3.39
CA GLU A 545 11.97 -43.67 -3.20
C GLU A 545 12.26 -42.96 -1.88
N GLU A 546 12.62 -43.75 -0.86
CA GLU A 546 13.35 -43.26 0.30
C GLU A 546 14.67 -42.66 -0.22
N ILE A 547 14.58 -41.49 -0.84
CA ILE A 547 15.68 -40.56 -0.85
C ILE A 547 15.69 -40.12 0.61
N GLY A 548 16.63 -40.68 1.38
CA GLY A 548 16.81 -40.32 2.78
C GLY A 548 16.68 -38.82 2.90
N GLU A 549 15.90 -38.36 3.89
CA GLU A 549 15.82 -36.94 4.24
C GLU A 549 17.21 -36.37 4.03
N GLU A 550 17.38 -35.54 3.00
CA GLU A 550 18.59 -34.76 2.87
C GLU A 550 18.54 -33.92 4.12
N GLU A 551 19.25 -34.36 5.15
CA GLU A 551 19.12 -33.90 6.52
C GLU A 551 19.38 -32.41 6.47
N THR A 552 18.32 -31.60 6.34
CA THR A 552 18.45 -30.15 6.20
C THR A 552 18.83 -29.67 7.58
N ARG A 553 20.14 -29.67 7.83
CA ARG A 553 20.68 -29.21 9.09
C ARG A 553 20.35 -27.73 9.21
N PRO A 554 19.96 -27.27 10.42
CA PRO A 554 19.73 -25.86 10.63
C PRO A 554 21.01 -25.09 10.25
N PRO A 555 20.90 -24.02 9.45
CA PRO A 555 22.05 -23.26 9.02
C PRO A 555 22.81 -22.72 10.22
N GLU A 556 24.12 -22.92 10.23
CA GLU A 556 25.02 -22.51 11.30
C GLU A 556 25.69 -21.18 10.97
N LEU A 557 25.65 -20.23 11.91
CA LEU A 557 26.31 -18.94 11.76
C LEU A 557 27.83 -19.12 11.82
N VAL A 558 28.52 -18.76 10.76
CA VAL A 558 29.98 -18.91 10.65
C VAL A 558 30.72 -17.58 10.55
N GLY A 559 30.03 -16.49 10.21
CA GLY A 559 30.64 -15.17 10.19
C GLY A 559 29.64 -14.03 10.20
N ALA A 560 30.10 -12.83 10.55
CA ALA A 560 29.28 -11.63 10.48
C ALA A 560 30.09 -10.36 10.26
N SER A 561 29.41 -9.27 9.86
CA SER A 561 29.98 -7.93 9.90
C SER A 561 30.23 -7.48 11.35
N LYS A 562 31.29 -6.69 11.57
CA LYS A 562 31.64 -6.14 12.90
C LYS A 562 30.61 -5.16 13.46
N GLY A 563 29.77 -4.60 12.61
CA GLY A 563 28.74 -3.64 12.97
C GLY A 563 27.84 -3.29 11.79
N PRO A 564 27.00 -2.26 11.95
CA PRO A 564 26.11 -1.76 10.91
C PRO A 564 26.86 -1.28 9.67
N VAL A 565 26.26 -1.51 8.51
CA VAL A 565 26.85 -1.24 7.19
C VAL A 565 25.99 -0.18 6.48
N PRO A 566 26.43 1.09 6.45
CA PRO A 566 25.74 2.12 5.68
C PRO A 566 25.91 1.86 4.18
N ILE A 567 24.80 1.89 3.43
CA ILE A 567 24.81 1.78 1.98
C ILE A 567 24.94 3.19 1.40
N ARG A 568 26.05 3.46 0.71
CA ARG A 568 26.37 4.76 0.12
C ARG A 568 26.30 4.69 -1.40
N SER A 569 26.26 5.85 -2.06
CA SER A 569 26.28 5.96 -3.54
C SER A 569 27.61 5.48 -4.17
N GLY A 570 28.69 5.40 -3.39
CA GLY A 570 29.98 4.85 -3.80
C GLY A 570 30.16 3.37 -3.41
N PRO A 571 31.30 2.74 -3.77
CA PRO A 571 31.57 1.35 -3.45
C PRO A 571 31.63 1.13 -1.92
N SER A 572 30.53 0.67 -1.34
CA SER A 572 30.47 0.16 0.03
C SER A 572 30.73 -1.33 0.00
N SER A 573 31.92 -1.76 0.42
CA SER A 573 32.25 -3.15 0.69
C SER A 573 32.54 -3.34 2.18
N VAL A 574 31.98 -4.38 2.78
CA VAL A 574 32.19 -4.73 4.19
C VAL A 574 32.87 -6.11 4.27
N PRO A 575 33.94 -6.27 5.06
CA PRO A 575 34.49 -7.59 5.36
C PRO A 575 33.55 -8.35 6.29
N ILE A 576 33.44 -9.66 6.05
CA ILE A 576 32.75 -10.58 6.94
C ILE A 576 33.81 -11.32 7.75
N ASP A 577 33.74 -11.20 9.07
CA ASP A 577 34.64 -11.93 9.97
C ASP A 577 34.19 -13.38 10.02
N VAL A 578 34.78 -14.21 9.16
CA VAL A 578 34.47 -15.64 9.08
C VAL A 578 35.31 -16.43 10.07
N SER A 579 34.64 -17.24 10.87
CA SER A 579 35.17 -18.18 11.84
C SER A 579 34.78 -19.62 11.47
N ALA A 580 35.48 -20.59 12.05
CA ALA A 580 35.09 -21.99 11.88
C ALA A 580 33.71 -22.23 12.53
N PRO A 581 32.83 -23.05 11.91
CA PRO A 581 31.63 -23.55 12.56
C PRO A 581 31.97 -24.16 13.93
N ARG A 582 31.11 -23.93 14.92
CA ARG A 582 31.19 -24.43 16.30
C ARG A 582 30.13 -25.49 16.63
N GLY A 583 29.11 -25.63 15.79
CA GLY A 583 27.98 -26.54 15.92
C GLY A 583 28.18 -27.85 15.14
N PRO A 584 27.09 -28.48 14.66
CA PRO A 584 27.15 -29.76 13.96
C PRO A 584 28.09 -29.78 12.74
N LEU A 585 28.32 -28.63 12.09
CA LEU A 585 29.22 -28.52 10.94
C LEU A 585 30.70 -28.47 11.32
N ALA A 586 31.03 -28.23 12.60
CA ALA A 586 32.42 -28.14 13.08
C ALA A 586 33.24 -29.41 12.80
N ARG A 587 32.58 -30.58 12.75
CA ARG A 587 33.21 -31.88 12.50
C ARG A 587 33.53 -32.13 11.03
N LEU A 588 33.04 -31.26 10.14
CA LEU A 588 33.10 -31.45 8.69
C LEU A 588 33.99 -30.41 7.97
N VAL A 589 34.35 -29.32 8.64
CA VAL A 589 35.28 -28.32 8.10
C VAL A 589 36.73 -28.77 8.27
N ASP A 590 37.56 -28.47 7.27
CA ASP A 590 39.01 -28.65 7.38
C ASP A 590 39.68 -27.55 8.24
N GLU A 591 40.98 -27.67 8.49
CA GLU A 591 41.77 -26.71 9.29
C GLU A 591 41.75 -25.27 8.73
N SER A 592 41.40 -25.10 7.45
CA SER A 592 41.25 -23.79 6.82
C SER A 592 39.89 -23.14 7.10
N GLY A 593 38.94 -23.88 7.69
CA GLY A 593 37.55 -23.47 7.91
C GLY A 593 36.70 -23.63 6.65
N THR A 594 37.15 -24.42 5.67
CA THR A 594 36.44 -24.63 4.41
C THR A 594 35.37 -25.70 4.59
N VAL A 595 34.14 -25.35 4.23
CA VAL A 595 32.97 -26.24 4.27
C VAL A 595 33.16 -27.39 3.28
N PRO A 596 32.65 -28.60 3.59
CA PRO A 596 32.65 -29.71 2.66
C PRO A 596 32.12 -29.35 1.27
N PRO A 597 32.68 -29.95 0.21
CA PRO A 597 32.08 -29.94 -1.12
C PRO A 597 30.64 -30.44 -1.04
N GLY A 598 29.65 -29.56 -1.23
CA GLY A 598 28.22 -29.89 -1.14
C GLY A 598 27.43 -28.95 -0.23
N SER A 599 28.08 -28.36 0.78
CA SER A 599 27.44 -27.46 1.75
C SER A 599 26.79 -26.26 1.06
N ARG A 600 25.60 -25.88 1.54
CA ARG A 600 24.90 -24.68 1.06
C ARG A 600 25.38 -23.48 1.85
N VAL A 601 25.49 -22.34 1.18
CA VAL A 601 25.99 -21.10 1.77
C VAL A 601 24.94 -20.03 1.63
N PHE A 602 24.65 -19.33 2.73
CA PHE A 602 23.67 -18.27 2.78
C PHE A 602 24.26 -16.98 3.34
N LEU A 603 23.86 -15.87 2.74
CA LEU A 603 24.09 -14.53 3.27
C LEU A 603 22.75 -14.00 3.78
N ARG A 604 22.67 -13.63 5.06
CA ARG A 604 21.51 -12.98 5.65
C ARG A 604 21.84 -11.52 5.92
N LEU A 605 20.98 -10.63 5.47
CA LEU A 605 21.00 -9.21 5.77
C LEU A 605 19.91 -8.94 6.78
N GLU A 606 20.30 -8.35 7.90
CA GLU A 606 19.43 -8.13 9.04
C GLU A 606 19.32 -6.64 9.34
N ASN A 607 18.13 -6.22 9.75
CA ASN A 607 17.81 -4.86 10.12
C ASN A 607 18.12 -3.83 9.02
N ILE A 608 17.60 -4.09 7.82
CA ILE A 608 17.68 -3.17 6.68
C ILE A 608 16.72 -2.02 6.95
N THR A 609 17.27 -0.83 7.19
CA THR A 609 16.52 0.36 7.61
C THR A 609 16.81 1.55 6.69
N ALA A 610 15.82 2.44 6.55
CA ALA A 610 15.95 3.74 5.90
C ALA A 610 14.76 4.64 6.28
N THR A 611 14.96 5.95 6.41
CA THR A 611 13.85 6.93 6.51
C THR A 611 13.54 7.58 5.18
N LYS A 612 14.48 7.54 4.22
CA LYS A 612 14.31 8.06 2.87
C LYS A 612 14.92 7.10 1.86
N LEU A 613 14.14 6.73 0.85
CA LEU A 613 14.67 6.01 -0.30
C LEU A 613 15.26 7.01 -1.29
N SER A 614 16.58 7.04 -1.36
CA SER A 614 17.36 7.89 -2.28
C SER A 614 17.95 7.10 -3.46
N ALA A 615 17.81 5.78 -3.42
CA ALA A 615 18.43 4.80 -4.30
C ALA A 615 17.38 3.85 -4.89
N GLY A 616 17.72 3.24 -6.03
CA GLY A 616 16.91 2.16 -6.60
C GLY A 616 17.07 0.88 -5.81
N PRO A 617 16.73 -0.26 -6.43
CA PRO A 617 17.18 -1.54 -5.89
C PRO A 617 18.68 -1.50 -5.61
N VAL A 618 19.09 -2.12 -4.50
CA VAL A 618 20.50 -2.21 -4.13
C VAL A 618 21.00 -3.58 -4.57
N LEU A 619 21.95 -3.61 -5.50
CA LEU A 619 22.62 -4.86 -5.87
C LEU A 619 23.55 -5.30 -4.75
N VAL A 620 23.58 -6.61 -4.52
CA VAL A 620 24.45 -7.25 -3.54
C VAL A 620 25.42 -8.15 -4.29
N HIS A 621 26.71 -7.95 -4.06
CA HIS A 621 27.77 -8.77 -4.63
C HIS A 621 28.68 -9.31 -3.53
N ILE A 622 29.43 -10.36 -3.82
CA ILE A 622 30.49 -10.84 -2.93
C ILE A 622 31.86 -10.75 -3.58
N ASN A 623 32.91 -10.50 -2.79
CA ASN A 623 34.30 -10.48 -3.22
C ASN A 623 34.59 -9.54 -4.39
N VAL A 624 33.93 -8.38 -4.49
CA VAL A 624 34.28 -7.37 -5.51
C VAL A 624 35.68 -6.81 -5.20
N PRO A 625 36.60 -6.72 -6.19
CA PRO A 625 37.94 -6.19 -5.95
C PRO A 625 37.90 -4.74 -5.47
N ALA A 626 38.82 -4.38 -4.56
CA ALA A 626 38.89 -3.03 -4.02
C ALA A 626 39.08 -1.98 -5.14
N GLY A 627 38.26 -0.93 -5.13
CA GLY A 627 38.29 0.15 -6.11
C GLY A 627 37.59 -0.16 -7.44
N ALA A 628 37.14 -1.39 -7.68
CA ALA A 628 36.40 -1.75 -8.88
C ALA A 628 34.88 -1.51 -8.74
N LYS A 629 34.17 -1.38 -9.87
CA LYS A 629 32.72 -1.23 -9.84
C LYS A 629 32.07 -2.60 -9.75
N ALA A 630 31.18 -2.82 -8.79
CA ALA A 630 30.52 -4.13 -8.61
C ALA A 630 29.80 -4.61 -9.87
N THR A 631 29.21 -3.69 -10.64
CA THR A 631 28.53 -3.97 -11.91
C THR A 631 29.43 -4.56 -13.00
N GLU A 632 30.76 -4.50 -12.85
CA GLU A 632 31.73 -5.15 -13.75
C GLU A 632 31.92 -6.64 -13.43
N PHE A 633 31.33 -7.14 -12.33
CA PHE A 633 31.44 -8.52 -11.84
C PHE A 633 30.08 -9.20 -11.72
N PRO A 634 29.33 -9.39 -12.83
CA PRO A 634 28.01 -10.03 -12.80
C PRO A 634 28.06 -11.49 -12.31
N ASP A 635 29.21 -12.16 -12.42
CA ASP A 635 29.48 -13.49 -11.87
C ASP A 635 29.52 -13.52 -10.33
N ARG A 636 29.62 -12.34 -9.69
CA ARG A 636 29.68 -12.16 -8.24
C ARG A 636 28.41 -11.56 -7.65
N GLU A 637 27.43 -11.22 -8.48
CA GLU A 637 26.12 -10.73 -8.06
C GLU A 637 25.34 -11.87 -7.39
N ILE A 638 24.88 -11.66 -6.15
CA ILE A 638 24.09 -12.67 -5.41
C ILE A 638 22.60 -12.34 -5.40
N GLY A 639 22.23 -11.11 -5.76
CA GLY A 639 20.86 -10.66 -5.90
C GLY A 639 20.71 -9.16 -5.63
N GLN A 640 19.46 -8.75 -5.40
CA GLN A 640 19.11 -7.35 -5.21
C GLN A 640 18.09 -7.15 -4.10
N LEU A 641 18.23 -6.05 -3.35
CA LEU A 641 17.27 -5.60 -2.36
C LEU A 641 16.24 -4.71 -3.03
N PRO A 642 14.93 -5.04 -2.96
CA PRO A 642 13.89 -4.29 -3.64
C PRO A 642 13.64 -2.92 -3.02
N MET A 643 13.98 -2.71 -1.74
CA MET A 643 13.70 -1.50 -0.96
C MET A 643 12.22 -1.20 -0.68
N PHE A 644 11.28 -1.91 -1.31
CA PHE A 644 9.85 -1.82 -1.00
C PHE A 644 9.53 -2.28 0.43
N GLY A 645 8.81 -1.45 1.19
CA GLY A 645 8.48 -1.70 2.59
C GLY A 645 9.59 -1.34 3.58
N VAL A 646 10.78 -0.92 3.13
CA VAL A 646 11.90 -0.63 4.05
C VAL A 646 11.61 0.60 4.90
N ILE A 647 10.98 1.65 4.36
CA ILE A 647 10.65 2.84 5.14
C ILE A 647 9.65 2.48 6.24
N GLU A 648 8.63 1.71 5.88
CA GLU A 648 7.54 1.24 6.73
C GLU A 648 8.10 0.40 7.88
N ALA A 649 8.88 -0.64 7.56
CA ALA A 649 9.56 -1.47 8.57
C ALA A 649 10.58 -0.68 9.42
N SER A 650 11.05 0.50 8.99
CA SER A 650 11.97 1.33 9.79
C SER A 650 11.24 2.23 10.79
N ARG A 651 9.93 2.42 10.65
CA ARG A 651 9.15 3.26 11.57
C ARG A 651 8.85 2.47 12.84
N LYS A 652 9.10 3.11 13.98
CA LYS A 652 8.60 2.61 15.26
C LYS A 652 7.12 2.89 15.35
N SER A 653 6.36 1.88 15.78
CA SER A 653 4.93 1.99 16.02
C SER A 653 4.56 1.14 17.25
N ASP A 654 3.31 1.22 17.70
CA ASP A 654 2.84 0.41 18.83
C ASP A 654 2.93 -1.10 18.54
N THR A 655 3.01 -1.48 17.26
CA THR A 655 3.09 -2.86 16.79
C THR A 655 4.47 -3.25 16.25
N HIS A 656 5.39 -2.30 16.08
CA HIS A 656 6.73 -2.55 15.53
C HIS A 656 7.87 -1.87 16.30
N SER A 657 8.98 -2.60 16.45
CA SER A 657 10.23 -2.08 17.02
C SER A 657 10.98 -1.12 16.08
N GLY A 658 10.56 -1.01 14.81
CA GLY A 658 11.29 -0.27 13.78
C GLY A 658 12.60 -0.95 13.39
N SER A 659 12.68 -2.28 13.52
CA SER A 659 13.91 -3.04 13.25
C SER A 659 14.29 -3.10 11.78
N GLY A 660 13.44 -2.67 10.86
CA GLY A 660 13.66 -2.79 9.42
C GLY A 660 13.40 -4.19 8.89
N LYS A 661 13.73 -4.39 7.61
CA LYS A 661 13.49 -5.64 6.88
C LYS A 661 14.68 -6.60 6.98
N ASN A 662 14.40 -7.87 6.70
CA ASN A 662 15.43 -8.90 6.55
C ASN A 662 15.43 -9.45 5.12
N ALA A 663 16.60 -9.88 4.64
CA ALA A 663 16.74 -10.57 3.35
C ALA A 663 17.70 -11.73 3.47
N THR A 664 17.45 -12.83 2.76
CA THR A 664 18.35 -14.00 2.74
C THR A 664 18.70 -14.38 1.30
N PHE A 665 19.98 -14.59 1.02
CA PHE A 665 20.49 -14.96 -0.29
C PHE A 665 21.18 -16.32 -0.19
N GLU A 666 20.79 -17.28 -1.02
CA GLU A 666 21.61 -18.47 -1.21
C GLU A 666 22.75 -18.15 -2.20
N ILE A 667 23.99 -18.22 -1.73
CA ILE A 667 25.19 -17.86 -2.49
C ILE A 667 26.01 -19.08 -2.92
N THR A 668 25.50 -20.29 -2.68
CA THR A 668 26.17 -21.57 -2.97
C THR A 668 26.71 -21.65 -4.41
N LYS A 669 25.92 -21.22 -5.41
CA LYS A 669 26.32 -21.27 -6.83
C LYS A 669 27.52 -20.35 -7.12
N VAL A 670 27.50 -19.13 -6.57
CA VAL A 670 28.57 -18.14 -6.73
C VAL A 670 29.85 -18.60 -6.01
N VAL A 671 29.71 -19.10 -4.79
CA VAL A 671 30.82 -19.67 -4.01
C VAL A 671 31.50 -20.82 -4.76
N LYS A 672 30.72 -21.76 -5.32
CA LYS A 672 31.27 -22.88 -6.11
C LYS A 672 32.00 -22.40 -7.36
N ALA A 673 31.46 -21.39 -8.06
CA ALA A 673 32.10 -20.83 -9.25
C ALA A 673 33.44 -20.14 -8.91
N LEU A 674 33.47 -19.33 -7.84
CA LEU A 674 34.68 -18.69 -7.35
C LEU A 674 35.71 -19.73 -6.89
N ALA A 675 35.28 -20.79 -6.19
CA ALA A 675 36.16 -21.86 -5.75
C ALA A 675 36.78 -22.62 -6.93
N ALA A 676 35.98 -22.95 -7.95
CA ALA A 676 36.48 -23.60 -9.17
C ALA A 676 37.49 -22.72 -9.93
N ALA A 677 37.36 -21.40 -9.84
CA ALA A 677 38.30 -20.44 -10.42
C ALA A 677 39.53 -20.15 -9.53
N GLY A 678 39.65 -20.74 -8.34
CA GLY A 678 40.71 -20.43 -7.38
C GLY A 678 40.60 -19.03 -6.76
N GLN A 679 39.41 -18.44 -6.77
CA GLN A 679 39.11 -17.07 -6.31
C GLN A 679 38.27 -17.03 -5.01
N TRP A 680 38.04 -18.19 -4.38
CA TRP A 680 37.30 -18.29 -3.13
C TRP A 680 38.24 -18.47 -1.93
N GLU A 681 38.27 -17.46 -1.06
CA GLU A 681 38.94 -17.50 0.23
C GLU A 681 37.94 -17.09 1.33
N PRO A 682 37.35 -18.03 2.09
CA PRO A 682 36.29 -17.73 3.05
C PRO A 682 36.65 -16.63 4.06
N LYS A 683 37.90 -16.64 4.56
CA LYS A 683 38.41 -15.66 5.54
C LYS A 683 38.59 -14.25 4.97
N LYS A 684 38.45 -14.07 3.65
CA LYS A 684 38.51 -12.77 2.97
C LYS A 684 37.18 -12.41 2.31
N LEU A 685 36.07 -13.00 2.75
CA LEU A 685 34.75 -12.66 2.23
C LEU A 685 34.46 -11.17 2.42
N THR A 686 34.15 -10.50 1.32
CA THR A 686 33.59 -9.14 1.34
C THR A 686 32.21 -9.13 0.72
N VAL A 687 31.32 -8.26 1.22
CA VAL A 687 30.00 -8.03 0.66
C VAL A 687 29.92 -6.60 0.18
N ALA A 688 29.58 -6.39 -1.09
CA ALA A 688 29.45 -5.09 -1.70
C ALA A 688 27.99 -4.75 -1.97
N PHE A 689 27.59 -3.53 -1.59
CA PHE A 689 26.28 -2.97 -1.86
C PHE A 689 26.40 -1.88 -2.92
N THR A 690 25.57 -1.94 -3.96
CA THR A 690 25.58 -0.99 -5.07
C THR A 690 24.19 -0.48 -5.36
N PRO A 691 23.85 0.74 -4.91
CA PRO A 691 22.63 1.43 -5.29
C PRO A 691 22.52 1.57 -6.80
N LEU A 692 21.41 1.11 -7.40
CA LEU A 692 21.16 1.40 -8.81
C LEU A 692 20.74 2.87 -9.02
N PRO A 693 21.20 3.51 -10.12
CA PRO A 693 20.80 4.87 -10.49
C PRO A 693 19.37 4.93 -11.00
N ASP A 694 18.70 6.05 -10.75
CA ASP A 694 17.31 6.28 -11.18
C ASP A 694 17.25 6.46 -12.70
N PRO A 695 16.05 6.49 -13.30
CA PRO A 695 15.93 6.72 -14.74
C PRO A 695 16.50 8.05 -15.24
N SER A 696 16.81 9.01 -14.36
CA SER A 696 17.53 10.26 -14.67
C SER A 696 19.06 10.13 -14.51
N GLY A 697 19.54 8.94 -14.16
CA GLY A 697 20.96 8.64 -13.92
C GLY A 697 21.43 9.00 -12.51
N GLY A 698 20.54 9.43 -11.63
CA GLY A 698 20.88 9.89 -10.28
C GLY A 698 20.92 8.76 -9.25
N THR A 699 21.95 8.74 -8.42
CA THR A 699 21.97 8.03 -7.14
C THR A 699 22.10 9.08 -6.04
N ALA A 700 21.02 9.37 -5.29
CA ALA A 700 21.13 10.27 -4.16
C ALA A 700 21.71 9.52 -2.95
N GLU A 701 22.53 10.21 -2.15
CA GLU A 701 22.99 9.66 -0.88
C GLU A 701 21.80 9.53 0.07
N GLY A 702 21.58 8.32 0.57
CA GLY A 702 20.46 7.96 1.44
C GLY A 702 20.94 7.57 2.81
N ASP A 703 19.99 7.23 3.67
CA ASP A 703 20.24 6.75 5.02
C ASP A 703 20.03 5.23 5.15
N ILE A 704 20.15 4.51 4.04
CA ILE A 704 19.99 3.06 4.03
C ILE A 704 21.14 2.44 4.84
N SER A 705 20.78 1.58 5.81
CA SER A 705 21.73 0.86 6.64
C SER A 705 21.32 -0.61 6.75
N VAL A 706 22.29 -1.51 6.70
CA VAL A 706 22.12 -2.91 7.06
C VAL A 706 22.71 -3.11 8.44
N GLY A 707 21.89 -3.39 9.46
CA GLY A 707 22.36 -3.53 10.83
C GLY A 707 23.38 -4.66 11.02
N ARG A 708 23.21 -5.78 10.29
CA ARG A 708 24.15 -6.90 10.32
C ARG A 708 24.13 -7.70 9.01
N VAL A 709 25.31 -8.13 8.57
CA VAL A 709 25.48 -9.10 7.48
C VAL A 709 26.01 -10.39 8.08
N SER A 710 25.28 -11.48 7.95
CA SER A 710 25.58 -12.76 8.58
C SER A 710 25.77 -13.86 7.52
N LEU A 711 26.84 -14.65 7.64
CA LEU A 711 27.15 -15.79 6.78
C LEU A 711 26.77 -17.09 7.48
N PHE A 712 26.02 -17.94 6.78
CA PHE A 712 25.60 -19.23 7.28
C PHE A 712 26.00 -20.37 6.34
N TYR A 713 26.29 -21.53 6.91
CA TYR A 713 26.46 -22.80 6.19
C TYR A 713 25.36 -23.79 6.60
N ALA A 714 24.84 -24.57 5.65
CA ALA A 714 23.89 -25.66 5.90
C ALA A 714 24.32 -26.96 5.21
#